data_AF-A0A841R5Q3-F1
#
_entry.id   AF-A0A841R5Q3-F1
#
_cell.length_a   1.000
_cell.length_b   1.000
_cell.length_c   1.000
_cell.angle_alpha   90.00
_cell.angle_beta   90.00
_cell.angle_gamma   90.00
#
_symmetry.space_group_name_H-M   'P 1'
#
loop_
_entity.id
_entity.type
_entity.pdbx_description
1 polymer ?
#
loop_
_entity_poly.entity_id
_entity_poly.type
_entity_poly.pdbx_seq_one_letter_code
_entity_poly.pdbx_strand_id
1 'polypeptide(L)'
;MSDYKWMQKLSGEIFQKKYMLNNEEGPEEVFRKISTEIASAEPEEKRKQVEKEFYSVLSEGKLIPAGRILANARPESEMKNYNNCFTIDIEDSMEGIYESLKEDALISKMGGGVGFDISGLRPKGDALSGGGESSGVISFLKIFDQSAKTIMTGGHRRSAHIALLDISHPDIEEFITVKQGEHNGELTQFNISVKITDKFVKAVENNEDWNLEFDGKVYKTVKAEYLYNLLAKNAYTHNEPGIFNSDTVSKYNNGYWAFKMDRVNPCGELVMPPYSLCCLSAINLSKFVKKPFTDEAEFDFEEYRKVIATGIRFLDNVLSTTDYPLDKIRDFSLQWRRVGLGFTGLGDSMAMLKITYGDEESVRFAGEIAKALRDGSYEASVDLAIEKGTFPACDKKKLVKAEFIKTLSPELQKKIAEHGMRNIQLNTVAPTGTTSLSVGQNCSSGIEPIFALQYDRTVRTGVDDNTISETVYDYAWLLYKEAFGDEAKAPEYFTTTMKIDAYKAIDVQAEVQKYIDHSISKTLNLAPGTSFEEYRNLFMYAYRKGLKGFTTFNPEGSMKGILEYSEKAAKETINRNIAPTRPKDLPGDIHQIRVKGKKYIVIVGKYNGSLYEIFVIDDPEDILDLSKFPTGVIRKAGKGRYDLIMENGPIETTLKNFTKTFDSPTASLARFISMSLRHGTPLQFVIDQLSKDTNFADCERSISRVLKKYLIDGEEVVTGDKHCDECGGKLVFRDGCVVCQECGWSKCS
;
A
#
# COMPACT_ATOMS: atom_id res chain seq x y z
N MET A 1 37.48 8.53 -13.61
CA MET A 1 37.18 7.58 -12.52
C MET A 1 35.99 8.19 -11.81
N SER A 2 34.82 7.58 -11.92
CA SER A 2 33.62 8.05 -11.22
C SER A 2 33.57 7.36 -9.86
N ASP A 3 33.76 8.11 -8.78
CA ASP A 3 33.40 7.66 -7.44
C ASP A 3 31.91 7.94 -7.29
N TYR A 4 31.09 6.89 -7.25
CA TYR A 4 29.65 6.98 -7.05
C TYR A 4 29.39 7.58 -5.66
N LYS A 5 29.08 8.88 -5.63
CA LYS A 5 28.93 9.62 -4.38
C LYS A 5 27.49 9.55 -3.86
N TRP A 6 27.32 8.95 -2.69
CA TRP A 6 26.08 9.05 -1.93
C TRP A 6 25.93 10.46 -1.34
N MET A 7 24.83 11.14 -1.65
CA MET A 7 24.42 12.42 -1.04
C MET A 7 23.63 12.20 0.24
N GLN A 8 23.06 11.00 0.43
CA GLN A 8 22.26 10.64 1.59
C GLN A 8 22.78 9.33 2.19
N LYS A 9 23.01 9.33 3.50
CA LYS A 9 23.50 8.17 4.26
C LYS A 9 22.59 6.95 4.07
N LEU A 10 21.28 7.15 4.24
CA LEU A 10 20.31 6.06 4.14
C LEU A 10 20.29 5.38 2.76
N SER A 11 20.46 6.13 1.67
CA SER A 11 20.50 5.57 0.31
C SER A 11 21.66 4.58 0.15
N GLY A 12 22.82 4.92 0.70
CA GLY A 12 24.02 4.06 0.71
C GLY A 12 23.86 2.85 1.65
N GLU A 13 23.29 3.03 2.84
CA GLU A 13 23.03 1.92 3.77
C GLU A 13 22.04 0.91 3.19
N ILE A 14 20.99 1.38 2.52
CA ILE A 14 20.04 0.50 1.83
C ILE A 14 20.73 -0.23 0.69
N PHE A 15 21.62 0.44 -0.05
CA PHE A 15 22.39 -0.20 -1.11
C PHE A 15 23.24 -1.34 -0.55
N GLN A 16 24.03 -1.03 0.49
CA GLN A 16 24.89 -2.00 1.16
C GLN A 16 24.10 -3.19 1.71
N LYS A 17 23.00 -2.91 2.43
CA LYS A 17 22.20 -3.95 3.08
C LYS A 17 21.45 -4.84 2.10
N LYS A 18 21.06 -4.33 0.92
CA LYS A 18 20.17 -5.05 -0.01
C LYS A 18 20.84 -5.55 -1.29
N TYR A 19 21.95 -4.94 -1.73
CA TYR A 19 22.49 -5.18 -3.07
C TYR A 19 23.97 -5.55 -3.10
N MET A 20 24.71 -5.37 -1.99
CA MET A 20 26.10 -5.83 -1.91
C MET A 20 26.16 -7.28 -1.42
N LEU A 21 26.96 -8.09 -2.11
CA LEU A 21 27.35 -9.42 -1.64
C LEU A 21 28.47 -9.30 -0.60
N ASN A 22 28.65 -10.35 0.21
CA ASN A 22 29.75 -10.42 1.17
C ASN A 22 31.08 -10.24 0.43
N ASN A 23 31.94 -9.32 0.92
CA ASN A 23 33.26 -8.95 0.38
C ASN A 23 33.31 -7.87 -0.70
N GLU A 24 32.19 -7.27 -1.10
CA GLU A 24 32.24 -6.09 -1.99
C GLU A 24 32.61 -4.82 -1.21
N GLU A 25 33.52 -4.00 -1.75
CA GLU A 25 34.03 -2.79 -1.10
C GLU A 25 33.11 -1.57 -1.28
N GLY A 26 32.34 -1.53 -2.38
CA GLY A 26 31.49 -0.38 -2.70
C GLY A 26 30.64 -0.55 -3.96
N PRO A 27 29.79 0.45 -4.28
CA PRO A 27 28.90 0.41 -5.43
C PRO A 27 29.61 0.30 -6.78
N GLU A 28 30.84 0.80 -6.92
CA GLU A 28 31.62 0.72 -8.15
C GLU A 28 32.01 -0.73 -8.48
N GLU A 29 32.37 -1.51 -7.45
CA GLU A 29 32.66 -2.93 -7.61
C GLU A 29 31.40 -3.68 -8.04
N VAL A 30 30.26 -3.38 -7.38
CA VAL A 30 28.94 -3.91 -7.75
C VAL A 30 28.63 -3.64 -9.22
N PHE A 31 28.68 -2.37 -9.65
CA PHE A 31 28.33 -2.01 -11.02
C PHE A 31 29.29 -2.61 -12.05
N ARG A 32 30.58 -2.74 -11.71
CA ARG A 32 31.57 -3.39 -12.56
C ARG A 32 31.22 -4.86 -12.75
N LYS A 33 30.99 -5.60 -11.67
CA LYS A 33 30.66 -7.03 -11.74
C LYS A 33 29.32 -7.30 -12.43
N ILE A 34 28.31 -6.44 -12.24
CA ILE A 34 27.06 -6.49 -13.02
C ILE A 34 27.37 -6.34 -14.51
N SER A 35 28.20 -5.35 -14.86
CA SER A 35 28.55 -5.10 -16.26
C SER A 35 29.30 -6.29 -16.87
N THR A 36 30.25 -6.88 -16.15
CA THR A 36 30.97 -8.08 -16.58
C THR A 36 30.03 -9.27 -16.78
N GLU A 37 29.13 -9.53 -15.82
CA GLU A 37 28.17 -10.64 -15.88
C GLU A 37 27.24 -10.49 -17.10
N ILE A 38 26.61 -9.32 -17.25
CA ILE A 38 25.62 -9.10 -18.32
C ILE A 38 26.30 -8.98 -19.70
N ALA A 39 27.52 -8.44 -19.78
CA ALA A 39 28.27 -8.42 -21.03
C ALA A 39 28.78 -9.81 -21.44
N SER A 40 28.74 -10.83 -20.58
CA SER A 40 29.16 -12.19 -20.94
C SER A 40 28.33 -12.80 -22.08
N ALA A 41 27.09 -12.33 -22.28
CA ALA A 41 26.22 -12.68 -23.40
C ALA A 41 26.67 -12.09 -24.75
N GLU A 42 27.63 -11.18 -24.76
CA GLU A 42 28.21 -10.63 -25.99
C GLU A 42 29.33 -11.53 -26.52
N PRO A 43 29.54 -11.53 -27.85
CA PRO A 43 30.68 -12.20 -28.46
C PRO A 43 31.99 -11.53 -28.01
N GLU A 44 33.07 -12.31 -28.03
CA GLU A 44 34.36 -11.94 -27.43
C GLU A 44 34.89 -10.59 -27.95
N GLU A 45 34.72 -10.31 -29.25
CA GLU A 45 35.19 -9.09 -29.90
C GLU A 45 34.46 -7.81 -29.44
N LYS A 46 33.20 -7.92 -28.98
CA LYS A 46 32.41 -6.77 -28.49
C LYS A 46 32.33 -6.69 -26.97
N ARG A 47 32.57 -7.81 -26.28
CA ARG A 47 32.37 -7.95 -24.83
C ARG A 47 32.98 -6.81 -24.01
N LYS A 48 34.25 -6.49 -24.24
CA LYS A 48 34.95 -5.43 -23.49
C LYS A 48 34.37 -4.04 -23.73
N GLN A 49 33.93 -3.77 -24.96
CA GLN A 49 33.33 -2.48 -25.29
C GLN A 49 31.97 -2.34 -24.61
N VAL A 50 31.11 -3.35 -24.75
CA VAL A 50 29.76 -3.34 -24.16
C VAL A 50 29.82 -3.34 -22.64
N GLU A 51 30.74 -4.09 -22.03
CA GLU A 51 31.00 -4.04 -20.58
C GLU A 51 31.34 -2.62 -20.11
N LYS A 52 32.18 -1.90 -20.86
CA LYS A 52 32.53 -0.51 -20.55
C LYS A 52 31.32 0.43 -20.66
N GLU A 53 30.49 0.25 -21.70
CA GLU A 53 29.28 1.04 -21.90
C GLU A 53 28.27 0.81 -20.76
N PHE A 54 28.03 -0.45 -20.38
CA PHE A 54 27.20 -0.81 -19.23
C PHE A 54 27.74 -0.20 -17.94
N TYR A 55 29.03 -0.36 -17.67
CA TYR A 55 29.64 0.18 -16.46
C TYR A 55 29.46 1.69 -16.36
N SER A 56 29.67 2.43 -17.46
CA SER A 56 29.52 3.89 -17.49
C SER A 56 28.11 4.33 -17.10
N VAL A 57 27.07 3.78 -17.74
CA VAL A 57 25.69 4.22 -17.46
C VAL A 57 25.21 3.82 -16.06
N LEU A 58 25.73 2.72 -15.50
CA LEU A 58 25.45 2.28 -14.13
C LEU A 58 26.18 3.16 -13.10
N SER A 59 27.48 3.39 -13.28
CA SER A 59 28.30 4.16 -12.34
C SER A 59 28.02 5.66 -12.38
N GLU A 60 27.40 6.16 -13.45
CA GLU A 60 26.87 7.53 -13.52
C GLU A 60 25.45 7.65 -12.92
N GLY A 61 24.83 6.52 -12.54
CA GLY A 61 23.46 6.46 -12.03
C GLY A 61 22.39 6.83 -13.06
N LYS A 62 22.74 6.80 -14.36
CA LYS A 62 21.83 7.08 -15.48
C LYS A 62 20.88 5.91 -15.71
N LEU A 63 21.38 4.69 -15.64
CA LEU A 63 20.60 3.45 -15.74
C LEU A 63 20.57 2.76 -14.37
N ILE A 64 19.37 2.41 -13.90
CA ILE A 64 19.15 1.76 -12.61
C ILE A 64 18.53 0.37 -12.88
N PRO A 65 19.28 -0.73 -12.72
CA PRO A 65 18.74 -2.07 -12.86
C PRO A 65 17.71 -2.40 -11.78
N ALA A 66 16.81 -3.33 -12.08
CA ALA A 66 15.92 -3.89 -11.08
C ALA A 66 16.65 -4.51 -9.88
N GLY A 67 15.96 -4.55 -8.74
CA GLY A 67 16.53 -5.04 -7.48
C GLY A 67 17.16 -6.43 -7.55
N ARG A 68 16.61 -7.39 -8.31
CA ARG A 68 17.24 -8.72 -8.48
C ARG A 68 18.49 -8.67 -9.35
N ILE A 69 18.55 -7.85 -10.40
CA ILE A 69 19.79 -7.62 -11.16
C ILE A 69 20.86 -7.04 -10.21
N LEU A 70 20.52 -5.99 -9.46
CA LEU A 70 21.45 -5.36 -8.50
C LEU A 70 21.98 -6.36 -7.46
N ALA A 71 21.09 -7.16 -6.87
CA ALA A 71 21.44 -8.11 -5.82
C ALA A 71 22.25 -9.33 -6.30
N ASN A 72 22.01 -9.79 -7.54
CA ASN A 72 22.42 -11.14 -7.95
C ASN A 72 23.35 -11.19 -9.17
N ALA A 73 23.37 -10.18 -10.05
CA ALA A 73 24.13 -10.24 -11.30
C ALA A 73 25.63 -10.04 -11.04
N ARG A 74 26.31 -11.13 -10.68
CA ARG A 74 27.77 -11.23 -10.50
C ARG A 74 28.26 -12.54 -11.12
N PRO A 75 29.47 -12.60 -11.70
CA PRO A 75 30.08 -13.84 -12.16
C PRO A 75 30.04 -14.96 -11.11
N GLU A 76 30.34 -14.62 -9.87
CA GLU A 76 30.47 -15.51 -8.72
C GLU A 76 29.17 -15.75 -7.92
N SER A 77 28.05 -15.09 -8.27
CA SER A 77 26.80 -15.24 -7.50
C SER A 77 26.23 -16.65 -7.66
N GLU A 78 25.90 -17.31 -6.54
CA GLU A 78 25.19 -18.59 -6.52
C GLU A 78 23.74 -18.47 -7.00
N MET A 79 23.10 -17.33 -6.74
CA MET A 79 21.74 -17.05 -7.23
C MET A 79 21.84 -16.28 -8.55
N LYS A 80 21.48 -16.92 -9.66
CA LYS A 80 21.55 -16.33 -11.01
C LYS A 80 20.18 -15.89 -11.57
N ASN A 81 19.11 -15.89 -10.75
CA ASN A 81 17.85 -15.26 -11.16
C ASN A 81 17.94 -13.73 -11.05
N TYR A 82 17.72 -13.04 -12.17
CA TYR A 82 17.79 -11.59 -12.27
C TYR A 82 16.43 -10.90 -12.41
N ASN A 83 15.34 -11.67 -12.39
CA ASN A 83 13.98 -11.16 -12.62
C ASN A 83 13.19 -11.09 -11.31
N ASN A 84 12.44 -10.00 -11.12
CA ASN A 84 11.72 -9.73 -9.87
C ASN A 84 10.40 -10.48 -9.74
N CYS A 85 9.70 -10.69 -10.85
CA CYS A 85 8.32 -11.19 -10.86
C CYS A 85 8.05 -12.05 -12.09
N PHE A 86 7.03 -12.88 -12.00
CA PHE A 86 6.64 -13.86 -13.02
C PHE A 86 5.11 -13.99 -13.07
N THR A 87 4.60 -14.60 -14.14
CA THR A 87 3.21 -15.04 -14.24
C THR A 87 3.15 -16.53 -14.52
N ILE A 88 2.15 -17.20 -13.95
CA ILE A 88 1.85 -18.60 -14.25
C ILE A 88 0.37 -18.75 -14.62
N ASP A 89 0.02 -19.90 -15.18
CA ASP A 89 -1.36 -20.27 -15.48
C ASP A 89 -1.91 -21.15 -14.35
N ILE A 90 -3.24 -21.28 -14.25
CA ILE A 90 -3.89 -22.24 -13.36
C ILE A 90 -4.97 -22.97 -14.14
N GLU A 91 -4.77 -24.27 -14.35
CA GLU A 91 -5.77 -25.14 -14.96
C GLU A 91 -6.85 -25.53 -13.94
N ASP A 92 -8.11 -25.56 -14.36
CA ASP A 92 -9.28 -25.88 -13.53
C ASP A 92 -9.41 -27.39 -13.25
N SER A 93 -8.41 -27.93 -12.56
CA SER A 93 -8.35 -29.29 -12.05
C SER A 93 -7.53 -29.32 -10.76
N MET A 94 -7.70 -30.36 -9.93
CA MET A 94 -6.91 -30.48 -8.70
C MET A 94 -5.42 -30.65 -9.01
N GLU A 95 -5.09 -31.43 -10.03
CA GLU A 95 -3.73 -31.63 -10.52
C GLU A 95 -3.13 -30.30 -11.02
N GLY A 96 -3.89 -29.54 -11.82
CA GLY A 96 -3.49 -28.24 -12.35
C GLY A 96 -3.23 -27.21 -11.25
N ILE A 97 -4.12 -27.11 -10.27
CA ILE A 97 -4.00 -26.19 -9.12
C ILE A 97 -2.75 -26.51 -8.29
N TYR A 98 -2.53 -27.78 -7.95
CA TYR A 98 -1.38 -28.17 -7.12
C TYR A 98 -0.05 -28.12 -7.89
N GLU A 99 -0.04 -28.38 -9.20
CA GLU A 99 1.16 -28.15 -10.01
C GLU A 99 1.48 -26.65 -10.08
N SER A 100 0.47 -25.80 -10.23
CA SER A 100 0.65 -24.33 -10.20
C SER A 100 1.16 -23.84 -8.84
N LEU A 101 0.71 -24.45 -7.74
CA LEU A 101 1.22 -24.18 -6.39
C LEU A 101 2.70 -24.57 -6.23
N LYS A 102 3.11 -25.69 -6.82
CA LYS A 102 4.51 -26.10 -6.87
C LYS A 102 5.35 -25.13 -7.72
N GLU A 103 4.84 -24.72 -8.88
CA GLU A 103 5.46 -23.71 -9.74
C GLU A 103 5.65 -22.38 -8.99
N ASP A 104 4.61 -21.90 -8.29
CA ASP A 104 4.65 -20.73 -7.40
C ASP A 104 5.72 -20.87 -6.30
N ALA A 105 5.79 -22.03 -5.64
CA ALA A 105 6.78 -22.28 -4.60
C ALA A 105 8.23 -22.21 -5.12
N LEU A 106 8.50 -22.73 -6.32
CA LEU A 106 9.81 -22.66 -6.96
C LEU A 106 10.20 -21.23 -7.32
N ILE A 107 9.25 -20.44 -7.85
CA ILE A 107 9.46 -19.01 -8.15
C ILE A 107 9.71 -18.23 -6.85
N SER A 108 8.88 -18.45 -5.84
CA SER A 108 8.98 -17.83 -4.52
C SER A 108 10.31 -18.15 -3.83
N LYS A 109 10.85 -19.37 -4.00
CA LYS A 109 12.18 -19.76 -3.50
C LYS A 109 13.32 -18.92 -4.11
N MET A 110 13.18 -18.46 -5.36
CA MET A 110 14.12 -17.53 -5.99
C MET A 110 13.80 -16.06 -5.67
N GLY A 111 12.74 -15.84 -4.87
CA GLY A 111 12.31 -14.54 -4.38
C GLY A 111 11.60 -13.71 -5.44
N GLY A 112 10.99 -14.39 -6.41
CA GLY A 112 10.12 -13.79 -7.42
C GLY A 112 8.70 -13.61 -6.89
N GLY A 113 8.04 -12.50 -7.22
CA GLY A 113 6.59 -12.36 -7.04
C GLY A 113 5.81 -13.01 -8.19
N VAL A 114 4.55 -13.37 -7.96
CA VAL A 114 3.75 -14.16 -8.91
C VAL A 114 2.40 -13.52 -9.23
N GLY A 115 2.08 -13.43 -10.52
CA GLY A 115 0.78 -12.97 -11.00
C GLY A 115 -0.08 -14.09 -11.54
N PHE A 116 -1.38 -14.03 -11.24
CA PHE A 116 -2.37 -15.04 -11.60
C PHE A 116 -3.59 -14.38 -12.27
N ASP A 117 -4.16 -15.06 -13.27
CA ASP A 117 -5.54 -14.85 -13.70
C ASP A 117 -6.31 -16.10 -13.31
N ILE A 118 -7.25 -15.93 -12.39
CA ILE A 118 -8.04 -17.01 -11.81
C ILE A 118 -9.43 -17.12 -12.43
N SER A 119 -9.71 -16.34 -13.49
CA SER A 119 -11.01 -16.34 -14.16
C SER A 119 -11.37 -17.66 -14.84
N GLY A 120 -10.39 -18.55 -15.04
CA GLY A 120 -10.59 -19.88 -15.60
C GLY A 120 -11.00 -20.95 -14.57
N LEU A 121 -10.92 -20.66 -13.26
CA LEU A 121 -11.30 -21.59 -12.21
C LEU A 121 -12.81 -21.56 -11.97
N ARG A 122 -13.44 -22.73 -11.83
CA ARG A 122 -14.90 -22.80 -11.68
C ARG A 122 -15.38 -22.16 -10.37
N PRO A 123 -16.56 -21.51 -10.39
CA PRO A 123 -17.08 -20.80 -9.23
C PRO A 123 -17.50 -21.73 -8.10
N LYS A 124 -17.71 -21.15 -6.92
CA LYS A 124 -18.21 -21.88 -5.74
C LYS A 124 -19.58 -22.51 -6.03
N GLY A 125 -19.78 -23.74 -5.55
CA GLY A 125 -21.04 -24.46 -5.71
C GLY A 125 -21.18 -25.19 -7.06
N ASP A 126 -20.22 -25.05 -7.98
CA ASP A 126 -20.32 -25.72 -9.27
C ASP A 126 -20.05 -27.23 -9.17
N ALA A 127 -20.80 -28.04 -9.92
CA ALA A 127 -20.79 -29.49 -9.77
C ALA A 127 -19.45 -30.11 -10.21
N LEU A 128 -18.96 -31.08 -9.43
CA LEU A 128 -17.74 -31.83 -9.76
C LEU A 128 -18.10 -33.19 -10.38
N SER A 129 -17.29 -33.64 -11.34
CA SER A 129 -17.51 -34.92 -12.05
C SER A 129 -17.48 -36.15 -11.13
N GLY A 130 -16.71 -36.08 -10.04
CA GLY A 130 -16.64 -37.12 -8.99
C GLY A 130 -17.71 -37.03 -7.91
N GLY A 131 -18.66 -36.09 -8.02
CA GLY A 131 -19.63 -35.74 -6.97
C GLY A 131 -19.14 -34.64 -6.04
N GLY A 132 -20.07 -33.89 -5.44
CA GLY A 132 -19.80 -32.70 -4.63
C GLY A 132 -19.77 -31.40 -5.44
N GLU A 133 -19.34 -30.33 -4.78
CA GLU A 133 -19.36 -28.96 -5.31
C GLU A 133 -17.99 -28.29 -5.15
N SER A 134 -17.65 -27.40 -6.07
CA SER A 134 -16.43 -26.58 -6.02
C SER A 134 -16.43 -25.65 -4.81
N SER A 135 -15.25 -25.47 -4.20
CA SER A 135 -15.03 -24.50 -3.13
C SER A 135 -14.90 -23.05 -3.62
N GLY A 136 -14.77 -22.83 -4.93
CA GLY A 136 -14.63 -21.53 -5.57
C GLY A 136 -13.23 -20.93 -5.50
N VAL A 137 -13.04 -19.84 -6.24
CA VAL A 137 -11.70 -19.30 -6.54
C VAL A 137 -10.99 -18.74 -5.29
N ILE A 138 -11.75 -18.17 -4.36
CA ILE A 138 -11.22 -17.60 -3.11
C ILE A 138 -10.60 -18.66 -2.21
N SER A 139 -11.20 -19.84 -2.14
CA SER A 139 -10.67 -20.95 -1.33
C SER A 139 -9.28 -21.36 -1.79
N PHE A 140 -9.04 -21.39 -3.10
CA PHE A 140 -7.73 -21.73 -3.65
C PHE A 140 -6.71 -20.62 -3.43
N LEU A 141 -7.10 -19.35 -3.60
CA LEU A 141 -6.21 -18.22 -3.28
C LEU A 141 -5.68 -18.27 -1.84
N LYS A 142 -6.48 -18.72 -0.87
CA LYS A 142 -6.02 -18.89 0.52
C LYS A 142 -4.87 -19.89 0.62
N ILE A 143 -4.83 -20.93 -0.21
CA ILE A 143 -3.73 -21.92 -0.23
C ILE A 143 -2.44 -21.27 -0.76
N PHE A 144 -2.53 -20.53 -1.88
CA PHE A 144 -1.39 -19.78 -2.43
C PHE A 144 -0.89 -18.70 -1.44
N ASP A 145 -1.79 -18.04 -0.72
CA ASP A 145 -1.42 -17.04 0.30
C ASP A 145 -0.64 -17.67 1.47
N GLN A 146 -1.02 -18.87 1.92
CA GLN A 146 -0.27 -19.59 2.93
C GLN A 146 1.10 -20.05 2.41
N SER A 147 1.18 -20.55 1.17
CA SER A 147 2.45 -20.89 0.51
C SER A 147 3.41 -19.69 0.51
N ALA A 148 2.94 -18.53 0.06
CA ALA A 148 3.70 -17.29 0.02
C ALA A 148 4.18 -16.82 1.40
N LYS A 149 3.39 -17.06 2.45
CA LYS A 149 3.75 -16.75 3.84
C LYS A 149 4.84 -17.68 4.38
N THR A 150 4.85 -18.94 3.96
CA THR A 150 5.82 -19.95 4.41
C THR A 150 7.18 -19.78 3.74
N ILE A 151 7.22 -19.44 2.45
CA ILE A 151 8.47 -19.37 1.69
C ILE A 151 9.10 -17.99 1.87
N MET A 152 10.26 -17.96 2.53
CA MET A 152 11.04 -16.74 2.76
C MET A 152 12.34 -16.79 1.97
N THR A 153 12.69 -15.68 1.34
CA THR A 153 14.00 -15.50 0.70
C THR A 153 14.84 -14.49 1.46
N GLY A 154 16.17 -14.64 1.37
CA GLY A 154 17.19 -13.98 2.21
C GLY A 154 16.78 -12.60 2.76
N GLY A 155 16.88 -12.43 4.09
CA GLY A 155 16.55 -11.18 4.77
C GLY A 155 15.08 -11.00 5.16
N HIS A 156 14.34 -12.09 5.39
CA HIS A 156 12.92 -12.12 5.79
C HIS A 156 11.89 -11.62 4.75
N ARG A 157 12.21 -11.64 3.45
CA ARG A 157 11.29 -11.18 2.40
C ARG A 157 10.35 -12.31 1.96
N ARG A 158 9.04 -12.07 2.09
CA ARG A 158 7.97 -12.96 1.61
C ARG A 158 7.66 -12.70 0.14
N SER A 159 7.08 -13.69 -0.53
CA SER A 159 6.60 -13.55 -1.92
C SER A 159 5.41 -12.60 -1.98
N ALA A 160 5.36 -11.76 -3.01
CA ALA A 160 4.24 -10.86 -3.28
C ALA A 160 3.48 -11.37 -4.48
N HIS A 161 2.16 -11.52 -4.35
CA HIS A 161 1.29 -12.06 -5.37
C HIS A 161 0.28 -11.03 -5.88
N ILE A 162 -0.31 -11.30 -7.05
CA ILE A 162 -1.50 -10.60 -7.51
C ILE A 162 -2.46 -11.56 -8.20
N ALA A 163 -3.74 -11.45 -7.89
CA ALA A 163 -4.81 -12.21 -8.54
C ALA A 163 -5.74 -11.29 -9.33
N LEU A 164 -6.05 -11.69 -10.56
CA LEU A 164 -7.02 -11.03 -11.42
C LEU A 164 -8.26 -11.91 -11.57
N LEU A 165 -9.43 -11.28 -11.49
CA LEU A 165 -10.71 -11.95 -11.74
C LEU A 165 -11.58 -11.11 -12.68
N ASP A 166 -12.21 -11.77 -13.66
CA ASP A 166 -13.13 -11.13 -14.60
C ASP A 166 -14.40 -10.63 -13.92
N ILE A 167 -14.87 -9.44 -14.30
CA ILE A 167 -16.07 -8.81 -13.74
C ILE A 167 -17.35 -9.63 -13.99
N SER A 168 -17.35 -10.53 -14.97
CA SER A 168 -18.44 -11.48 -15.23
C SER A 168 -18.34 -12.77 -14.42
N HIS A 169 -17.28 -13.02 -13.66
CA HIS A 169 -17.14 -14.28 -12.94
C HIS A 169 -18.18 -14.40 -11.79
N PRO A 170 -18.81 -15.57 -11.55
CA PRO A 170 -19.83 -15.71 -10.49
C PRO A 170 -19.35 -15.41 -9.07
N ASP A 171 -18.06 -15.63 -8.77
CA ASP A 171 -17.46 -15.30 -7.46
C ASP A 171 -17.02 -13.81 -7.34
N ILE A 172 -17.33 -12.93 -8.31
CA ILE A 172 -16.80 -11.56 -8.36
C ILE A 172 -17.20 -10.69 -7.16
N GLU A 173 -18.44 -10.82 -6.67
CA GLU A 173 -18.92 -10.04 -5.53
C GLU A 173 -18.09 -10.36 -4.27
N GLU A 174 -17.83 -11.65 -4.01
CA GLU A 174 -17.00 -12.11 -2.90
C GLU A 174 -15.55 -11.66 -3.09
N PHE A 175 -15.01 -11.79 -4.31
CA PHE A 175 -13.65 -11.36 -4.64
C PHE A 175 -13.41 -9.86 -4.41
N ILE A 176 -14.36 -9.00 -4.77
CA ILE A 176 -14.26 -7.55 -4.51
C ILE A 176 -14.16 -7.29 -3.01
N THR A 177 -14.89 -8.03 -2.18
CA THR A 177 -15.00 -7.75 -0.73
C THR A 177 -14.11 -8.60 0.16
N VAL A 178 -13.29 -9.49 -0.40
CA VAL A 178 -12.58 -10.53 0.37
C VAL A 178 -11.61 -9.99 1.42
N LYS A 179 -11.08 -8.77 1.24
CA LYS A 179 -10.14 -8.11 2.16
C LYS A 179 -10.80 -7.04 3.05
N GLN A 180 -12.01 -7.32 3.55
CA GLN A 180 -12.76 -6.42 4.46
C GLN A 180 -12.82 -6.94 5.90
N GLY A 181 -12.98 -6.03 6.88
CA GLY A 181 -13.35 -6.35 8.26
C GLY A 181 -12.43 -7.38 8.94
N GLU A 182 -13.02 -8.42 9.53
CA GLU A 182 -12.29 -9.52 10.18
C GLU A 182 -11.48 -10.37 9.18
N HIS A 183 -11.80 -10.31 7.88
CA HIS A 183 -11.10 -11.02 6.81
C HIS A 183 -9.88 -10.26 6.26
N ASN A 184 -9.58 -9.05 6.76
CA ASN A 184 -8.39 -8.29 6.34
C ASN A 184 -7.05 -9.01 6.64
N GLY A 185 -7.08 -10.08 7.46
CA GLY A 185 -5.93 -10.98 7.69
C GLY A 185 -5.74 -12.09 6.67
N GLU A 186 -6.70 -12.28 5.76
CA GLU A 186 -6.63 -13.23 4.64
C GLU A 186 -6.04 -12.57 3.39
N LEU A 187 -5.39 -13.36 2.53
CA LEU A 187 -4.81 -12.88 1.26
C LEU A 187 -3.83 -11.71 1.44
N THR A 188 -3.11 -11.65 2.57
CA THR A 188 -2.21 -10.54 2.89
C THR A 188 -0.94 -10.52 2.03
N GLN A 189 -0.64 -11.59 1.31
CA GLN A 189 0.42 -11.61 0.30
C GLN A 189 -0.08 -11.23 -1.11
N PHE A 190 -1.39 -11.10 -1.31
CA PHE A 190 -1.99 -10.76 -2.59
C PHE A 190 -2.40 -9.29 -2.66
N ASN A 191 -2.01 -8.63 -3.75
CA ASN A 191 -2.83 -7.59 -4.35
C ASN A 191 -3.98 -8.27 -5.11
N ILE A 192 -5.13 -7.61 -5.26
CA ILE A 192 -6.23 -8.09 -6.09
C ILE A 192 -6.64 -7.04 -7.11
N SER A 193 -7.02 -7.47 -8.32
CA SER A 193 -7.49 -6.56 -9.37
C SER A 193 -8.64 -7.16 -10.16
N VAL A 194 -9.57 -6.32 -10.59
CA VAL A 194 -10.73 -6.74 -11.39
C VAL A 194 -10.49 -6.42 -12.86
N LYS A 195 -10.75 -7.40 -13.73
CA LYS A 195 -10.68 -7.21 -15.19
C LYS A 195 -11.99 -6.60 -15.68
N ILE A 196 -11.89 -5.41 -16.26
CA ILE A 196 -13.00 -4.62 -16.77
C ILE A 196 -12.92 -4.55 -18.30
N THR A 197 -14.07 -4.69 -18.95
CA THR A 197 -14.24 -4.61 -20.41
C THR A 197 -15.01 -3.35 -20.81
N ASP A 198 -14.88 -2.95 -22.07
CA ASP A 198 -15.65 -1.87 -22.68
C ASP A 198 -17.16 -2.18 -22.67
N LYS A 199 -17.51 -3.47 -22.78
CA LYS A 199 -18.89 -3.94 -22.68
C LYS A 199 -19.46 -3.66 -21.29
N PHE A 200 -18.71 -3.93 -20.22
CA PHE A 200 -19.14 -3.65 -18.85
C PHE A 200 -19.34 -2.16 -18.63
N VAL A 201 -18.39 -1.31 -19.05
CA VAL A 201 -18.50 0.14 -18.86
C VAL A 201 -19.72 0.71 -19.58
N LYS A 202 -19.99 0.28 -20.82
CA LYS A 202 -21.21 0.68 -21.54
C LYS A 202 -22.48 0.22 -20.82
N ALA A 203 -22.49 -0.99 -20.29
CA ALA A 203 -23.61 -1.49 -19.51
C ALA A 203 -23.86 -0.66 -18.24
N VAL A 204 -22.80 -0.18 -17.58
CA VAL A 204 -22.92 0.76 -16.45
C VAL A 204 -23.52 2.08 -16.90
N GLU A 205 -23.01 2.70 -17.96
CA GLU A 205 -23.50 3.98 -18.48
C GLU A 205 -24.96 3.93 -18.94
N ASN A 206 -25.40 2.78 -19.47
CA ASN A 206 -26.76 2.57 -19.94
C ASN A 206 -27.71 1.96 -18.88
N ASN A 207 -27.22 1.70 -17.66
CA ASN A 207 -27.95 1.01 -16.59
C ASN A 207 -28.55 -0.36 -17.03
N GLU A 208 -27.76 -1.11 -17.79
CA GLU A 208 -28.09 -2.43 -18.32
C GLU A 208 -27.88 -3.53 -17.26
N ASP A 209 -28.47 -4.69 -17.55
CA ASP A 209 -28.24 -5.91 -16.79
C ASP A 209 -26.88 -6.53 -17.17
N TRP A 210 -26.26 -7.20 -16.22
CA TRP A 210 -24.97 -7.87 -16.35
C TRP A 210 -25.07 -9.30 -15.86
N ASN A 211 -24.67 -10.26 -16.69
CA ASN A 211 -24.66 -11.66 -16.33
C ASN A 211 -23.33 -12.00 -15.65
N LEU A 212 -23.45 -12.64 -14.48
CA LEU A 212 -22.39 -13.40 -13.86
C LEU A 212 -22.44 -14.82 -14.42
N GLU A 213 -21.45 -15.16 -15.23
CA GLU A 213 -21.44 -16.36 -16.05
C GLU A 213 -20.07 -17.06 -16.04
N PHE A 214 -20.11 -18.39 -16.13
CA PHE A 214 -18.94 -19.25 -16.27
C PHE A 214 -19.26 -20.39 -17.23
N ASP A 215 -18.37 -20.68 -18.17
CA ASP A 215 -18.52 -21.73 -19.20
C ASP A 215 -19.89 -21.74 -19.90
N GLY A 216 -20.41 -20.55 -20.25
CA GLY A 216 -21.69 -20.36 -20.93
C GLY A 216 -22.94 -20.51 -20.05
N LYS A 217 -22.79 -20.84 -18.76
CA LYS A 217 -23.88 -20.89 -17.78
C LYS A 217 -23.97 -19.57 -17.02
N VAL A 218 -25.16 -18.96 -17.02
CA VAL A 218 -25.46 -17.78 -16.19
C VAL A 218 -25.87 -18.24 -14.80
N TYR A 219 -25.15 -17.79 -13.77
CA TYR A 219 -25.41 -18.12 -12.37
C TYR A 219 -26.31 -17.07 -11.72
N LYS A 220 -26.11 -15.79 -12.08
CA LYS A 220 -26.83 -14.65 -11.52
C LYS A 220 -26.82 -13.50 -12.51
N THR A 221 -27.90 -12.75 -12.59
CA THR A 221 -27.96 -11.48 -13.34
C THR A 221 -28.13 -10.34 -12.34
N VAL A 222 -27.32 -9.29 -12.46
CA VAL A 222 -27.31 -8.10 -11.61
C VAL A 222 -27.35 -6.84 -12.47
N LYS A 223 -27.55 -5.67 -11.87
CA LYS A 223 -27.31 -4.41 -12.59
C LYS A 223 -25.80 -4.17 -12.73
N ALA A 224 -25.35 -3.75 -13.91
CA ALA A 224 -23.95 -3.37 -14.12
C ALA A 224 -23.53 -2.24 -13.15
N GLU A 225 -24.42 -1.25 -12.95
CA GLU A 225 -24.24 -0.16 -11.99
C GLU A 225 -24.03 -0.65 -10.55
N TYR A 226 -24.70 -1.74 -10.15
CA TYR A 226 -24.52 -2.31 -8.82
C TYR A 226 -23.10 -2.84 -8.61
N LEU A 227 -22.56 -3.62 -9.55
CA LEU A 227 -21.19 -4.13 -9.47
C LEU A 227 -20.17 -3.00 -9.52
N TYR A 228 -20.41 -2.00 -10.35
CA TYR A 228 -19.55 -0.82 -10.42
C TYR A 228 -19.51 -0.06 -9.10
N ASN A 229 -20.67 0.18 -8.47
CA ASN A 229 -20.73 0.83 -7.17
C ASN A 229 -20.06 -0.01 -6.07
N LEU A 230 -20.21 -1.35 -6.10
CA LEU A 230 -19.54 -2.26 -5.17
C LEU A 230 -18.02 -2.16 -5.31
N LEU A 231 -17.52 -2.25 -6.53
CA LEU A 231 -16.10 -2.13 -6.89
C LEU A 231 -15.53 -0.79 -6.44
N ALA A 232 -16.16 0.32 -6.84
CA ALA A 232 -15.71 1.66 -6.52
C ALA A 232 -15.75 1.91 -5.01
N LYS A 233 -16.80 1.46 -4.32
CA LYS A 233 -16.93 1.68 -2.87
C LYS A 233 -15.85 0.92 -2.12
N ASN A 234 -15.55 -0.31 -2.54
CA ASN A 234 -14.50 -1.09 -1.90
C ASN A 234 -13.13 -0.46 -2.11
N ALA A 235 -12.78 -0.09 -3.35
CA ALA A 235 -11.50 0.54 -3.66
C ALA A 235 -11.33 1.91 -2.97
N TYR A 236 -12.41 2.66 -2.80
CA TYR A 236 -12.41 3.92 -2.05
C TYR A 236 -12.17 3.74 -0.54
N THR A 237 -12.72 2.68 0.07
CA THR A 237 -12.64 2.45 1.53
C THR A 237 -11.45 1.58 1.95
N HIS A 238 -11.03 0.64 1.09
CA HIS A 238 -10.02 -0.37 1.40
C HIS A 238 -8.81 -0.33 0.45
N ASN A 239 -8.74 0.62 -0.49
CA ASN A 239 -7.64 0.79 -1.45
C ASN A 239 -7.41 -0.39 -2.41
N GLU A 240 -8.35 -1.33 -2.45
CA GLU A 240 -8.38 -2.51 -3.32
C GLU A 240 -9.83 -2.84 -3.69
N PRO A 241 -10.11 -3.61 -4.76
CA PRO A 241 -9.15 -4.09 -5.76
C PRO A 241 -8.68 -2.98 -6.72
N GLY A 242 -7.53 -3.19 -7.34
CA GLY A 242 -7.09 -2.41 -8.49
C GLY A 242 -7.89 -2.73 -9.76
N ILE A 243 -7.67 -1.96 -10.82
CA ILE A 243 -8.41 -2.10 -12.08
C ILE A 243 -7.48 -2.51 -13.22
N PHE A 244 -7.93 -3.49 -14.00
CA PHE A 244 -7.27 -3.95 -15.22
C PHE A 244 -8.22 -3.82 -16.41
N ASN A 245 -7.91 -2.95 -17.37
CA ASN A 245 -8.73 -2.73 -18.56
C ASN A 245 -8.34 -3.73 -19.67
N SER A 246 -9.04 -4.86 -19.72
CA SER A 246 -8.65 -6.01 -20.54
C SER A 246 -8.73 -5.72 -22.04
N ASP A 247 -9.70 -4.92 -22.49
CA ASP A 247 -9.89 -4.58 -23.90
C ASP A 247 -8.79 -3.62 -24.38
N THR A 248 -8.43 -2.62 -23.58
CA THR A 248 -7.33 -1.70 -23.90
C THR A 248 -5.99 -2.44 -23.93
N VAL A 249 -5.74 -3.33 -22.98
CA VAL A 249 -4.53 -4.16 -22.95
C VAL A 249 -4.48 -5.09 -24.17
N SER A 250 -5.59 -5.75 -24.51
CA SER A 250 -5.67 -6.65 -25.66
C SER A 250 -5.47 -5.91 -26.98
N LYS A 251 -6.05 -4.71 -27.12
CA LYS A 251 -5.91 -3.86 -28.31
C LYS A 251 -4.45 -3.56 -28.62
N TYR A 252 -3.66 -3.19 -27.61
CA TYR A 252 -2.26 -2.80 -27.78
C TYR A 252 -1.24 -3.95 -27.58
N ASN A 253 -1.69 -5.21 -27.69
CA ASN A 253 -0.81 -6.36 -27.63
C ASN A 253 0.00 -6.53 -28.92
N ASN A 254 1.32 -6.33 -28.86
CA ASN A 254 2.20 -6.56 -30.01
C ASN A 254 2.21 -8.01 -30.49
N GLY A 255 1.98 -8.98 -29.61
CA GLY A 255 1.95 -10.42 -29.90
C GLY A 255 0.54 -10.99 -30.08
N TYR A 256 -0.43 -10.17 -30.50
CA TYR A 256 -1.87 -10.50 -30.53
C TYR A 256 -2.24 -11.81 -31.25
N TRP A 257 -1.38 -12.31 -32.13
CA TRP A 257 -1.62 -13.54 -32.88
C TRP A 257 -1.25 -14.82 -32.14
N ALA A 258 -0.49 -14.73 -31.04
CA ALA A 258 0.10 -15.89 -30.37
C ALA A 258 -0.38 -16.07 -28.93
N PHE A 259 -0.61 -14.97 -28.21
CA PHE A 259 -1.01 -15.04 -26.81
C PHE A 259 -1.89 -13.84 -26.42
N LYS A 260 -2.67 -14.01 -25.35
CA LYS A 260 -3.40 -12.93 -24.70
C LYS A 260 -2.54 -12.32 -23.59
N MET A 261 -2.72 -11.03 -23.35
CA MET A 261 -2.13 -10.32 -22.20
C MET A 261 -3.23 -10.16 -21.15
N ASP A 262 -3.42 -11.17 -20.32
CA ASP A 262 -4.56 -11.30 -19.41
C ASP A 262 -4.16 -11.28 -17.93
N ARG A 263 -2.86 -11.16 -17.64
CA ARG A 263 -2.28 -11.12 -16.30
C ARG A 263 -1.40 -9.90 -16.12
N VAL A 264 -1.03 -9.62 -14.87
CA VAL A 264 0.02 -8.66 -14.54
C VAL A 264 0.95 -9.21 -13.46
N ASN A 265 2.14 -8.63 -13.32
CA ASN A 265 2.98 -8.86 -12.14
C ASN A 265 2.41 -8.10 -10.92
N PRO A 266 2.89 -8.37 -9.69
CA PRO A 266 2.32 -7.80 -8.46
C PRO A 266 2.12 -6.28 -8.41
N CYS A 267 2.90 -5.50 -9.17
CA CYS A 267 2.81 -4.04 -9.18
C CYS A 267 2.03 -3.48 -10.40
N GLY A 268 1.52 -4.33 -11.30
CA GLY A 268 0.64 -3.93 -12.40
C GLY A 268 1.31 -3.27 -13.61
N GLU A 269 2.63 -3.06 -13.58
CA GLU A 269 3.38 -2.36 -14.64
C GLU A 269 3.67 -3.22 -15.86
N LEU A 270 3.75 -4.54 -15.71
CA LEU A 270 3.87 -5.47 -16.83
C LEU A 270 2.54 -6.21 -17.04
N VAL A 271 1.89 -5.96 -18.18
CA VAL A 271 0.83 -6.84 -18.69
C VAL A 271 1.47 -8.05 -19.34
N MET A 272 1.03 -9.25 -19.03
CA MET A 272 1.77 -10.47 -19.37
C MET A 272 0.85 -11.61 -19.79
N PRO A 273 1.35 -12.52 -20.64
CA PRO A 273 0.75 -13.84 -20.85
C PRO A 273 1.16 -14.79 -19.71
N PRO A 274 0.61 -16.02 -19.67
CA PRO A 274 1.11 -17.04 -18.77
C PRO A 274 2.58 -17.37 -19.05
N TYR A 275 3.31 -17.77 -18.01
CA TYR A 275 4.72 -18.18 -18.06
C TYR A 275 5.69 -17.11 -18.58
N SER A 276 5.45 -15.85 -18.20
CA SER A 276 6.38 -14.75 -18.52
C SER A 276 7.11 -14.23 -17.28
N LEU A 277 8.10 -13.36 -17.51
CA LEU A 277 8.93 -12.74 -16.48
C LEU A 277 9.02 -11.22 -16.60
N CYS A 278 9.58 -10.63 -15.55
CA CYS A 278 9.79 -9.21 -15.33
C CYS A 278 11.29 -8.85 -15.39
N CYS A 279 11.79 -8.56 -16.60
CA CYS A 279 13.15 -8.11 -16.87
C CYS A 279 13.18 -6.57 -17.00
N LEU A 280 13.56 -5.88 -15.93
CA LEU A 280 13.35 -4.43 -15.78
C LEU A 280 14.62 -3.62 -15.53
N SER A 281 14.63 -2.39 -16.05
CA SER A 281 15.52 -1.32 -15.63
C SER A 281 14.83 0.04 -15.82
N ALA A 282 15.24 1.05 -15.05
CA ALA A 282 14.72 2.40 -15.15
C ALA A 282 15.85 3.40 -15.42
N ILE A 283 15.64 4.33 -16.34
CA ILE A 283 16.52 5.47 -16.57
C ILE A 283 16.20 6.59 -15.56
N ASN A 284 17.20 7.13 -14.87
CA ASN A 284 17.02 8.24 -13.94
C ASN A 284 16.99 9.57 -14.70
N LEU A 285 15.80 10.12 -14.92
CA LEU A 285 15.61 11.33 -15.74
C LEU A 285 16.33 12.55 -15.15
N SER A 286 16.48 12.62 -13.83
CA SER A 286 17.16 13.75 -13.16
C SER A 286 18.62 13.91 -13.59
N LYS A 287 19.25 12.85 -14.09
CA LYS A 287 20.65 12.87 -14.59
C LYS A 287 20.81 13.52 -15.97
N PHE A 288 19.71 13.86 -16.62
CA PHE A 288 19.70 14.45 -17.97
C PHE A 288 19.29 15.92 -17.96
N VAL A 289 19.00 16.51 -16.80
CA VAL A 289 18.73 17.95 -16.70
C VAL A 289 20.03 18.73 -16.61
N LYS A 290 20.23 19.65 -17.54
CA LYS A 290 21.36 20.60 -17.57
C LYS A 290 20.95 21.89 -16.89
N LYS A 291 21.89 22.51 -16.16
CA LYS A 291 21.72 23.80 -15.46
C LYS A 291 20.41 23.86 -14.64
N PRO A 292 20.16 22.88 -13.75
CA PRO A 292 18.89 22.75 -13.04
C PRO A 292 18.56 24.02 -12.24
N PHE A 293 17.27 24.35 -12.16
CA PHE A 293 16.70 25.49 -11.43
C PHE A 293 17.02 26.88 -11.99
N THR A 294 17.71 26.97 -13.14
CA THR A 294 17.99 28.22 -13.85
C THR A 294 16.98 28.46 -14.97
N ASP A 295 16.97 29.66 -15.55
CA ASP A 295 16.17 29.95 -16.76
C ASP A 295 16.75 29.29 -18.03
N GLU A 296 17.96 28.75 -17.95
CA GLU A 296 18.62 27.98 -19.02
C GLU A 296 18.50 26.46 -18.78
N ALA A 297 17.63 26.02 -17.86
CA ALA A 297 17.43 24.61 -17.57
C ALA A 297 16.83 23.88 -18.78
N GLU A 298 17.46 22.78 -19.19
CA GLU A 298 17.01 21.99 -20.35
C GLU A 298 17.22 20.48 -20.12
N PHE A 299 16.44 19.66 -20.82
CA PHE A 299 16.58 18.20 -20.79
C PHE A 299 17.41 17.70 -21.98
N ASP A 300 18.45 16.89 -21.70
CA ASP A 300 19.32 16.30 -22.71
C ASP A 300 18.70 15.07 -23.38
N PHE A 301 17.84 15.30 -24.36
CA PHE A 301 17.23 14.23 -25.16
C PHE A 301 18.25 13.45 -26.01
N GLU A 302 19.41 14.02 -26.35
CA GLU A 302 20.41 13.31 -27.15
C GLU A 302 21.07 12.22 -26.31
N GLU A 303 21.56 12.59 -25.13
CA GLU A 303 22.15 11.64 -24.18
C GLU A 303 21.11 10.63 -23.68
N TYR A 304 19.87 11.06 -23.45
CA TYR A 304 18.77 10.16 -23.08
C TYR A 304 18.57 9.03 -24.09
N ARG A 305 18.55 9.33 -25.40
CA ARG A 305 18.42 8.31 -26.45
C ARG A 305 19.59 7.33 -26.50
N LYS A 306 20.82 7.79 -26.23
CA LYS A 306 22.01 6.90 -26.15
C LYS A 306 21.89 5.92 -24.98
N VAL A 307 21.43 6.39 -23.83
CA VAL A 307 21.21 5.54 -22.65
C VAL A 307 20.04 4.58 -22.87
N ILE A 308 18.98 4.99 -23.59
CA ILE A 308 17.89 4.08 -23.99
C ILE A 308 18.42 2.89 -24.79
N ALA A 309 19.23 3.14 -25.83
CA ALA A 309 19.81 2.08 -26.64
C ALA A 309 20.68 1.13 -25.80
N THR A 310 21.50 1.68 -24.90
CA THR A 310 22.31 0.91 -23.96
C THR A 310 21.44 0.06 -23.02
N GLY A 311 20.35 0.64 -22.50
CA GLY A 311 19.40 -0.03 -21.61
C GLY A 311 18.66 -1.20 -22.27
N ILE A 312 18.25 -1.05 -23.53
CA ILE A 312 17.63 -2.15 -24.28
C ILE A 312 18.62 -3.29 -24.52
N ARG A 313 19.87 -2.98 -24.91
CA ARG A 313 20.94 -3.98 -25.06
C ARG A 313 21.24 -4.69 -23.74
N PHE A 314 21.31 -3.92 -22.64
CA PHE A 314 21.52 -4.45 -21.29
C PHE A 314 20.43 -5.47 -20.92
N LEU A 315 19.15 -5.10 -21.07
CA LEU A 315 18.03 -6.00 -20.75
C LEU A 315 17.95 -7.21 -21.70
N ASP A 316 18.23 -7.05 -23.00
CA ASP A 316 18.29 -8.18 -23.93
C ASP A 316 19.37 -9.21 -23.52
N ASN A 317 20.51 -8.73 -23.02
CA ASN A 317 21.57 -9.60 -22.52
C ASN A 317 21.18 -10.28 -21.20
N VAL A 318 20.47 -9.60 -20.28
CA VAL A 318 19.95 -10.20 -19.04
C VAL A 318 19.11 -11.45 -19.32
N LEU A 319 18.30 -11.44 -20.38
CA LEU A 319 17.51 -12.62 -20.79
C LEU A 319 18.37 -13.82 -21.23
N SER A 320 19.64 -13.61 -21.50
CA SER A 320 20.56 -14.65 -21.96
C SER A 320 21.51 -15.14 -20.87
N THR A 321 21.59 -14.41 -19.74
CA THR A 321 22.48 -14.73 -18.61
C THR A 321 21.73 -15.14 -17.34
N THR A 322 20.44 -14.82 -17.23
CA THR A 322 19.63 -15.17 -16.07
C THR A 322 19.30 -16.67 -16.03
N ASP A 323 19.29 -17.23 -14.83
CA ASP A 323 18.63 -18.50 -14.55
C ASP A 323 17.11 -18.30 -14.48
N TYR A 324 16.39 -19.37 -14.81
CA TYR A 324 14.93 -19.39 -14.86
C TYR A 324 14.38 -20.36 -13.80
N PRO A 325 13.32 -19.99 -13.06
CA PRO A 325 12.72 -20.88 -12.07
C PRO A 325 12.01 -22.09 -12.70
N LEU A 326 11.53 -21.95 -13.94
CA LEU A 326 10.77 -22.98 -14.66
C LEU A 326 11.19 -23.03 -16.14
N ASP A 327 11.21 -24.22 -16.71
CA ASP A 327 11.48 -24.43 -18.14
C ASP A 327 10.49 -23.68 -19.04
N LYS A 328 9.19 -23.70 -18.67
CA LYS A 328 8.14 -22.96 -19.40
C LYS A 328 8.43 -21.46 -19.50
N ILE A 329 8.95 -20.87 -18.43
CA ILE A 329 9.31 -19.44 -18.38
C ILE A 329 10.57 -19.18 -19.21
N ARG A 330 11.57 -20.08 -19.13
CA ARG A 330 12.77 -19.99 -19.99
C ARG A 330 12.39 -20.00 -21.46
N ASP A 331 11.61 -20.99 -21.87
CA ASP A 331 11.28 -21.22 -23.26
C ASP A 331 10.46 -20.05 -23.82
N PHE A 332 9.46 -19.56 -23.06
CA PHE A 332 8.70 -18.37 -23.45
C PHE A 332 9.60 -17.12 -23.53
N SER A 333 10.46 -16.90 -22.52
CA SER A 333 11.34 -15.74 -22.47
C SER A 333 12.33 -15.71 -23.65
N LEU A 334 12.98 -16.83 -23.97
CA LEU A 334 13.93 -16.90 -25.08
C LEU A 334 13.24 -16.79 -26.44
N GLN A 335 12.02 -17.32 -26.57
CA GLN A 335 11.24 -17.28 -27.80
C GLN A 335 10.75 -15.86 -28.15
N TRP A 336 10.38 -15.06 -27.14
CA TRP A 336 9.71 -13.76 -27.32
C TRP A 336 10.54 -12.55 -26.89
N ARG A 337 11.56 -12.77 -26.06
CA ARG A 337 12.54 -11.78 -25.61
C ARG A 337 11.94 -10.50 -25.03
N ARG A 338 10.97 -10.62 -24.12
CA ARG A 338 10.27 -9.49 -23.50
C ARG A 338 11.15 -8.78 -22.47
N VAL A 339 11.22 -7.45 -22.56
CA VAL A 339 11.95 -6.58 -21.62
C VAL A 339 11.06 -5.40 -21.21
N GLY A 340 11.41 -4.71 -20.11
CA GLY A 340 10.71 -3.52 -19.64
C GLY A 340 11.68 -2.43 -19.22
N LEU A 341 12.10 -1.61 -20.18
CA LEU A 341 12.84 -0.39 -19.91
C LEU A 341 11.87 0.76 -19.62
N GLY A 342 12.04 1.38 -18.46
CA GLY A 342 11.27 2.53 -18.03
C GLY A 342 12.13 3.70 -17.58
N PHE A 343 11.55 4.54 -16.74
CA PHE A 343 12.25 5.67 -16.12
C PHE A 343 11.78 5.92 -14.69
N THR A 344 12.55 6.72 -13.97
CA THR A 344 12.24 7.27 -12.63
C THR A 344 12.69 8.73 -12.57
N GLY A 345 12.30 9.47 -11.54
CA GLY A 345 12.75 10.86 -11.36
C GLY A 345 11.99 11.86 -12.24
N LEU A 346 10.75 11.54 -12.65
CA LEU A 346 9.94 12.45 -13.48
C LEU A 346 9.59 13.72 -12.71
N GLY A 347 9.12 13.60 -11.45
CA GLY A 347 8.81 14.74 -10.59
C GLY A 347 10.03 15.62 -10.31
N ASP A 348 11.20 15.01 -10.04
CA ASP A 348 12.47 15.74 -9.87
C ASP A 348 12.84 16.52 -11.12
N SER A 349 12.77 15.86 -12.29
CA SER A 349 13.17 16.48 -13.55
C SER A 349 12.27 17.68 -13.87
N MET A 350 10.97 17.56 -13.63
CA MET A 350 10.04 18.68 -13.74
C MET A 350 10.41 19.81 -12.79
N ALA A 351 10.67 19.52 -11.51
CA ALA A 351 11.09 20.55 -10.54
C ALA A 351 12.42 21.23 -10.94
N MET A 352 13.39 20.46 -11.44
CA MET A 352 14.67 20.96 -11.95
C MET A 352 14.51 21.84 -13.20
N LEU A 353 13.50 21.58 -14.02
CA LEU A 353 13.13 22.37 -15.20
C LEU A 353 12.15 23.51 -14.87
N LYS A 354 11.78 23.69 -13.60
CA LYS A 354 10.79 24.68 -13.13
C LYS A 354 9.37 24.44 -13.69
N ILE A 355 9.04 23.18 -14.00
CA ILE A 355 7.73 22.73 -14.48
C ILE A 355 6.89 22.21 -13.30
N THR A 356 5.68 22.73 -13.13
CA THR A 356 4.74 22.27 -12.09
C THR A 356 4.05 20.97 -12.53
N TYR A 357 4.19 19.90 -11.74
CA TYR A 357 3.60 18.60 -12.05
C TYR A 357 2.06 18.70 -12.09
N GLY A 358 1.45 18.17 -13.16
CA GLY A 358 0.01 18.09 -13.37
C GLY A 358 -0.56 19.19 -14.25
N ASP A 359 0.20 20.25 -14.53
CA ASP A 359 -0.20 21.30 -15.47
C ASP A 359 0.08 20.88 -16.92
N GLU A 360 -0.49 21.61 -17.89
CA GLU A 360 -0.42 21.25 -19.32
C GLU A 360 1.03 21.08 -19.82
N GLU A 361 1.96 21.91 -19.35
CA GLU A 361 3.37 21.81 -19.69
C GLU A 361 4.00 20.50 -19.20
N SER A 362 3.67 20.08 -17.97
CA SER A 362 4.14 18.82 -17.43
C SER A 362 3.59 17.62 -18.20
N VAL A 363 2.34 17.68 -18.65
CA VAL A 363 1.72 16.62 -19.47
C VAL A 363 2.46 16.52 -20.80
N ARG A 364 2.72 17.65 -21.48
CA ARG A 364 3.51 17.68 -22.72
C ARG A 364 4.91 17.11 -22.52
N PHE A 365 5.63 17.57 -21.49
CA PHE A 365 6.97 17.08 -21.19
C PHE A 365 7.00 15.58 -20.89
N ALA A 366 6.06 15.07 -20.08
CA ALA A 366 5.93 13.65 -19.80
C ALA A 366 5.68 12.83 -21.09
N GLY A 367 4.87 13.36 -22.01
CA GLY A 367 4.66 12.79 -23.34
C GLY A 367 5.93 12.76 -24.20
N GLU A 368 6.74 13.83 -24.17
CA GLU A 368 8.01 13.89 -24.89
C GLU A 368 9.03 12.87 -24.36
N ILE A 369 9.14 12.74 -23.04
CA ILE A 369 9.97 11.71 -22.40
C ILE A 369 9.51 10.31 -22.81
N ALA A 370 8.22 10.02 -22.68
CA ALA A 370 7.66 8.71 -22.98
C ALA A 370 7.78 8.36 -24.48
N LYS A 371 7.58 9.34 -25.36
CA LYS A 371 7.79 9.18 -26.81
C LYS A 371 9.25 8.91 -27.14
N ALA A 372 10.19 9.65 -26.56
CA ALA A 372 11.62 9.43 -26.76
C ALA A 372 12.06 8.04 -26.26
N LEU A 373 11.54 7.60 -25.11
CA LEU A 373 11.72 6.25 -24.60
C LEU A 373 11.26 5.20 -25.62
N ARG A 374 10.00 5.30 -26.07
CA ARG A 374 9.42 4.34 -27.03
C ARG A 374 10.21 4.31 -28.32
N ASP A 375 10.37 5.45 -28.99
CA ASP A 375 10.98 5.50 -30.32
C ASP A 375 12.43 5.00 -30.27
N GLY A 376 13.20 5.43 -29.25
CA GLY A 376 14.58 4.95 -29.05
C GLY A 376 14.66 3.47 -28.69
N SER A 377 13.71 2.94 -27.93
CA SER A 377 13.71 1.52 -27.53
C SER A 377 13.39 0.61 -28.71
N TYR A 378 12.41 0.99 -29.53
CA TYR A 378 12.04 0.26 -30.73
C TYR A 378 13.15 0.34 -31.78
N GLU A 379 13.78 1.50 -31.96
CA GLU A 379 14.96 1.63 -32.84
C GLU A 379 16.10 0.73 -32.36
N ALA A 380 16.44 0.76 -31.08
CA ALA A 380 17.47 -0.11 -30.51
C ALA A 380 17.14 -1.61 -30.67
N SER A 381 15.87 -2.00 -30.55
CA SER A 381 15.45 -3.38 -30.78
C SER A 381 15.55 -3.81 -32.25
N VAL A 382 15.31 -2.89 -33.19
CA VAL A 382 15.54 -3.14 -34.63
C VAL A 382 17.04 -3.26 -34.90
N ASP A 383 17.87 -2.38 -34.35
CA ASP A 383 19.32 -2.41 -34.52
C ASP A 383 19.91 -3.71 -33.97
N LEU A 384 19.44 -4.16 -32.80
CA LEU A 384 19.79 -5.48 -32.26
C LEU A 384 19.25 -6.63 -33.11
N ALA A 385 18.13 -6.48 -33.81
CA ALA A 385 17.63 -7.50 -34.73
C ALA A 385 18.54 -7.63 -35.97
N ILE A 386 19.07 -6.52 -36.47
CA ILE A 386 20.05 -6.48 -37.55
C ILE A 386 21.36 -7.13 -37.09
N GLU A 387 21.79 -6.83 -35.87
CA GLU A 387 23.05 -7.32 -35.32
C GLU A 387 23.01 -8.80 -34.88
N LYS A 388 21.98 -9.18 -34.11
CA LYS A 388 21.88 -10.48 -33.39
C LYS A 388 20.77 -11.38 -33.91
N GLY A 389 20.02 -10.94 -34.93
CA GLY A 389 18.81 -11.60 -35.41
C GLY A 389 17.56 -11.21 -34.61
N THR A 390 16.38 -11.37 -35.22
CA THR A 390 15.09 -11.12 -34.55
C THR A 390 14.85 -12.08 -33.37
N PHE A 391 13.86 -11.81 -32.52
CA PHE A 391 13.39 -12.85 -31.59
C PHE A 391 12.90 -14.08 -32.37
N PRO A 392 13.05 -15.31 -31.82
CA PRO A 392 12.75 -16.54 -32.54
C PRO A 392 11.33 -16.64 -33.12
N ALA A 393 10.31 -16.15 -32.41
CA ALA A 393 8.92 -16.18 -32.88
C ALA A 393 8.52 -14.97 -33.77
N CYS A 394 9.48 -14.19 -34.27
CA CYS A 394 9.19 -12.96 -35.01
C CYS A 394 8.49 -13.24 -36.34
N ASP A 395 7.25 -12.74 -36.47
CA ASP A 395 6.52 -12.67 -37.73
C ASP A 395 6.35 -11.19 -38.12
N LYS A 396 7.25 -10.71 -38.99
CA LYS A 396 7.26 -9.31 -39.44
C LYS A 396 5.92 -8.87 -40.02
N LYS A 397 5.21 -9.75 -40.73
CA LYS A 397 3.92 -9.43 -41.38
C LYS A 397 2.79 -9.25 -40.38
N LYS A 398 2.83 -9.99 -39.27
CA LYS A 398 1.86 -9.82 -38.17
C LYS A 398 2.26 -8.66 -37.26
N LEU A 399 3.55 -8.48 -37.00
CA LEU A 399 4.07 -7.40 -36.15
C LEU A 399 3.64 -6.01 -36.65
N VAL A 400 3.81 -5.73 -37.95
CA VAL A 400 3.40 -4.43 -38.54
C VAL A 400 1.89 -4.18 -38.51
N LYS A 401 1.07 -5.21 -38.23
CA LYS A 401 -0.39 -5.10 -38.10
C LYS A 401 -0.84 -4.85 -36.66
N ALA A 402 0.04 -5.03 -35.67
CA ALA A 402 -0.31 -4.77 -34.28
C ALA A 402 -0.64 -3.28 -34.08
N GLU A 403 -1.70 -2.98 -33.32
CA GLU A 403 -2.20 -1.61 -33.17
C GLU A 403 -1.16 -0.68 -32.53
N PHE A 404 -0.37 -1.16 -31.58
CA PHE A 404 0.68 -0.34 -30.96
C PHE A 404 1.79 0.01 -31.96
N ILE A 405 2.23 -0.94 -32.81
CA ILE A 405 3.22 -0.70 -33.87
C ILE A 405 2.76 0.36 -34.86
N LYS A 406 1.45 0.41 -35.18
CA LYS A 406 0.88 1.45 -36.05
C LYS A 406 0.97 2.87 -35.47
N THR A 407 1.21 3.02 -34.16
CA THR A 407 1.39 4.32 -33.51
C THR A 407 2.83 4.87 -33.60
N LEU A 408 3.78 4.04 -34.07
CA LEU A 408 5.17 4.44 -34.27
C LEU A 408 5.31 5.35 -35.50
N SER A 409 6.45 6.03 -35.65
CA SER A 409 6.70 6.84 -36.85
C SER A 409 6.70 5.99 -38.13
N PRO A 410 6.30 6.54 -39.29
CA PRO A 410 6.34 5.82 -40.56
C PRO A 410 7.72 5.22 -40.88
N GLU A 411 8.80 5.93 -40.51
CA GLU A 411 10.18 5.48 -40.70
C GLU A 411 10.48 4.24 -39.88
N LEU A 412 10.04 4.22 -38.61
CA LEU A 412 10.27 3.09 -37.72
C LEU A 412 9.39 1.89 -38.09
N GLN A 413 8.13 2.12 -38.49
CA GLN A 413 7.28 1.07 -39.05
C GLN A 413 7.92 0.40 -40.28
N LYS A 414 8.52 1.19 -41.18
CA LYS A 414 9.25 0.68 -42.34
C LYS A 414 10.47 -0.14 -41.93
N LYS A 415 11.31 0.38 -41.02
CA LYS A 415 12.46 -0.36 -40.48
C LYS A 415 12.04 -1.71 -39.86
N ILE A 416 10.96 -1.73 -39.07
CA ILE A 416 10.42 -2.95 -38.47
C ILE A 416 9.92 -3.92 -39.56
N ALA A 417 9.25 -3.43 -40.60
CA ALA A 417 8.79 -4.26 -41.71
C ALA A 417 9.96 -4.94 -42.44
N GLU A 418 11.07 -4.21 -42.64
CA GLU A 418 12.27 -4.68 -43.34
C GLU A 418 13.08 -5.65 -42.48
N HIS A 419 13.41 -5.26 -41.24
CA HIS A 419 14.38 -5.96 -40.40
C HIS A 419 13.76 -6.83 -39.32
N GLY A 420 12.53 -6.56 -38.90
CA GLY A 420 11.93 -7.15 -37.69
C GLY A 420 12.48 -6.50 -36.42
N MET A 421 12.23 -7.15 -35.28
CA MET A 421 12.65 -6.65 -33.95
C MET A 421 13.32 -7.77 -33.15
N ARG A 422 14.17 -7.40 -32.19
CA ARG A 422 14.83 -8.32 -31.27
C ARG A 422 13.95 -8.70 -30.08
N ASN A 423 12.97 -7.87 -29.73
CA ASN A 423 12.13 -8.02 -28.54
C ASN A 423 10.65 -7.76 -28.92
N ILE A 424 9.69 -8.53 -28.42
CA ILE A 424 8.26 -8.30 -28.75
C ILE A 424 7.63 -7.11 -28.01
N GLN A 425 8.13 -6.79 -26.81
CA GLN A 425 7.70 -5.66 -25.96
C GLN A 425 8.88 -5.13 -25.16
N LEU A 426 8.86 -3.82 -24.91
CA LEU A 426 10.06 -3.06 -24.59
C LEU A 426 9.91 -2.10 -23.40
N ASN A 427 8.73 -1.50 -23.18
CA ASN A 427 8.60 -0.30 -22.35
C ASN A 427 7.53 -0.41 -21.26
N THR A 428 7.89 0.02 -20.06
CA THR A 428 7.00 0.08 -18.87
C THR A 428 7.42 1.24 -17.98
N VAL A 429 6.61 1.57 -16.97
CA VAL A 429 7.06 2.39 -15.84
C VAL A 429 6.78 1.64 -14.55
N ALA A 430 7.84 1.14 -13.94
CA ALA A 430 7.81 0.42 -12.66
C ALA A 430 7.72 1.37 -11.46
N PRO A 431 7.30 0.89 -10.28
CA PRO A 431 7.24 1.73 -9.07
C PRO A 431 8.62 2.19 -8.61
N THR A 432 9.70 1.45 -8.90
CA THR A 432 11.09 1.76 -8.51
C THR A 432 11.34 2.00 -7.00
N GLY A 433 10.40 1.70 -6.10
CA GLY A 433 10.41 2.27 -4.74
C GLY A 433 11.65 2.06 -3.86
N THR A 434 12.41 0.97 -4.01
CA THR A 434 13.71 0.82 -3.30
C THR A 434 14.89 1.31 -4.14
N THR A 435 14.81 1.18 -5.47
CA THR A 435 15.91 1.52 -6.37
C THR A 435 16.02 3.03 -6.60
N SER A 436 14.89 3.76 -6.65
CA SER A 436 14.85 5.23 -6.66
C SER A 436 15.35 5.81 -5.34
N LEU A 437 14.96 5.23 -4.21
CA LEU A 437 15.46 5.59 -2.88
C LEU A 437 16.97 5.39 -2.73
N SER A 438 17.48 4.25 -3.20
CA SER A 438 18.89 3.89 -3.07
C SER A 438 19.68 4.49 -4.21
N VAL A 439 19.90 3.76 -5.31
CA VAL A 439 20.68 4.23 -6.48
C VAL A 439 20.16 5.58 -6.98
N GLY A 440 18.85 5.80 -7.08
CA GLY A 440 18.29 7.09 -7.50
C GLY A 440 18.46 8.25 -6.51
N GLN A 441 19.10 8.03 -5.36
CA GLN A 441 19.36 9.02 -4.31
C GLN A 441 18.09 9.69 -3.75
N ASN A 442 17.02 8.90 -3.63
CA ASN A 442 15.69 9.34 -3.23
C ASN A 442 15.06 10.35 -4.19
N CYS A 443 15.27 10.16 -5.49
CA CYS A 443 14.42 10.80 -6.49
C CYS A 443 12.98 10.24 -6.43
N SER A 444 12.04 11.01 -6.93
CA SER A 444 10.68 10.58 -7.26
C SER A 444 10.67 9.27 -8.05
N SER A 445 9.63 8.48 -7.78
CA SER A 445 9.56 7.06 -8.12
C SER A 445 8.76 6.84 -9.39
N GLY A 446 9.37 6.30 -10.44
CA GLY A 446 8.68 6.07 -11.71
C GLY A 446 8.15 7.37 -12.33
N ILE A 447 6.84 7.40 -12.61
CA ILE A 447 6.11 8.59 -13.05
C ILE A 447 5.53 9.41 -11.89
N GLU A 448 5.68 8.99 -10.64
CA GLU A 448 5.11 9.72 -9.50
C GLU A 448 5.71 11.14 -9.39
N PRO A 449 4.95 12.12 -8.87
CA PRO A 449 5.54 13.38 -8.42
C PRO A 449 6.51 13.14 -7.26
N ILE A 450 7.18 14.21 -6.80
CA ILE A 450 7.98 14.15 -5.57
C ILE A 450 7.06 13.70 -4.43
N PHE A 451 7.46 12.67 -3.67
CA PHE A 451 6.61 12.17 -2.59
C PHE A 451 6.42 13.24 -1.49
N ALA A 452 7.54 13.69 -0.94
CA ALA A 452 7.66 14.80 -0.01
C ALA A 452 9.09 15.35 -0.11
N LEU A 453 9.28 16.64 0.19
CA LEU A 453 10.61 17.28 0.09
C LEU A 453 11.60 16.75 1.13
N GLN A 454 11.08 16.46 2.32
CA GLN A 454 11.81 15.79 3.40
C GLN A 454 10.83 14.95 4.22
N TYR A 455 11.27 13.81 4.71
CA TYR A 455 10.48 12.98 5.62
C TYR A 455 11.37 12.03 6.43
N ASP A 456 10.89 11.65 7.60
CA ASP A 456 11.54 10.68 8.46
C ASP A 456 11.22 9.25 8.01
N ARG A 457 12.26 8.44 7.84
CA ARG A 457 12.14 7.04 7.45
C ARG A 457 12.64 6.14 8.55
N THR A 458 11.71 5.33 9.06
CA THR A 458 12.00 4.28 10.04
C THR A 458 12.57 3.05 9.35
N VAL A 459 13.79 2.67 9.71
CA VAL A 459 14.48 1.49 9.20
C VAL A 459 14.77 0.53 10.33
N ARG A 460 14.41 -0.75 10.13
CA ARG A 460 14.76 -1.82 11.07
C ARG A 460 16.26 -2.08 11.01
N THR A 461 16.91 -1.97 12.16
CA THR A 461 18.37 -2.17 12.29
C THR A 461 18.77 -3.61 12.04
N GLY A 462 17.85 -4.56 12.25
CA GLY A 462 18.09 -6.00 12.07
C GLY A 462 18.56 -6.69 13.35
N VAL A 463 18.58 -5.98 14.49
CA VAL A 463 18.85 -6.53 15.83
C VAL A 463 17.66 -6.19 16.73
N ASP A 464 16.95 -7.21 17.22
CA ASP A 464 15.87 -7.14 18.23
C ASP A 464 14.76 -6.11 17.97
N ASP A 465 14.04 -6.21 16.83
CA ASP A 465 12.92 -5.33 16.42
C ASP A 465 13.16 -3.80 16.51
N ASN A 466 14.40 -3.39 16.78
CA ASN A 466 14.77 -1.99 16.95
C ASN A 466 14.71 -1.26 15.61
N THR A 467 14.22 -0.03 15.66
CA THR A 467 14.10 0.85 14.51
C THR A 467 14.87 2.15 14.73
N ILE A 468 15.62 2.58 13.72
CA ILE A 468 16.23 3.91 13.67
C ILE A 468 15.40 4.75 12.69
N SER A 469 15.12 5.99 13.05
CA SER A 469 14.47 6.96 12.17
C SER A 469 15.54 7.90 11.62
N GLU A 470 15.69 7.97 10.30
CA GLU A 470 16.57 8.93 9.63
C GLU A 470 15.76 9.86 8.73
N THR A 471 16.04 11.16 8.79
CA THR A 471 15.45 12.12 7.85
C THR A 471 16.09 11.95 6.49
N VAL A 472 15.26 11.74 5.46
CA VAL A 472 15.65 11.72 4.06
C VAL A 472 15.02 12.90 3.33
N TYR A 473 15.71 13.35 2.29
CA TYR A 473 15.30 14.44 1.43
C TYR A 473 15.07 13.93 0.02
N ASP A 474 14.17 14.56 -0.71
CA ASP A 474 14.06 14.36 -2.15
C ASP A 474 15.34 14.80 -2.87
N TYR A 475 15.70 14.12 -3.96
CA TYR A 475 16.96 14.36 -4.67
C TYR A 475 17.04 15.77 -5.29
N ALA A 476 16.02 16.20 -6.03
CA ALA A 476 15.97 17.56 -6.58
C ALA A 476 15.96 18.60 -5.46
N TRP A 477 15.27 18.32 -4.35
CA TRP A 477 15.24 19.24 -3.22
C TRP A 477 16.62 19.42 -2.57
N LEU A 478 17.41 18.35 -2.40
CA LEU A 478 18.79 18.44 -1.92
C LEU A 478 19.66 19.32 -2.81
N LEU A 479 19.59 19.11 -4.13
CA LEU A 479 20.36 19.91 -5.08
C LEU A 479 19.95 21.38 -5.07
N TYR A 480 18.65 21.65 -4.89
CA TYR A 480 18.15 23.02 -4.74
C TYR A 480 18.72 23.69 -3.48
N LYS A 481 18.72 22.99 -2.35
CA LYS A 481 19.33 23.49 -1.11
C LYS A 481 20.84 23.71 -1.24
N GLU A 482 21.55 22.84 -1.95
CA GLU A 482 22.98 23.03 -2.23
C GLU A 482 23.25 24.28 -3.08
N ALA A 483 22.38 24.57 -4.05
CA ALA A 483 22.52 25.72 -4.95
C ALA A 483 22.09 27.06 -4.31
N PHE A 484 21.03 27.07 -3.50
CA PHE A 484 20.39 28.29 -2.99
C PHE A 484 20.49 28.48 -1.46
N GLY A 485 21.06 27.51 -0.73
CA GLY A 485 21.26 27.54 0.72
C GLY A 485 20.17 26.80 1.50
N ASP A 486 20.49 26.44 2.76
CA ASP A 486 19.64 25.60 3.60
C ASP A 486 18.29 26.22 4.00
N GLU A 487 18.21 27.55 4.03
CA GLU A 487 17.01 28.31 4.37
C GLU A 487 16.11 28.61 3.14
N ALA A 488 16.50 28.15 1.95
CA ALA A 488 15.73 28.38 0.74
C ALA A 488 14.32 27.76 0.87
N LYS A 489 13.30 28.52 0.46
CA LYS A 489 11.91 28.04 0.43
C LYS A 489 11.66 27.32 -0.88
N ALA A 490 10.89 26.22 -0.81
CA ALA A 490 10.48 25.48 -1.99
C ALA A 490 9.60 26.35 -2.90
N PRO A 491 10.01 26.57 -4.17
CA PRO A 491 9.15 27.19 -5.17
C PRO A 491 7.91 26.36 -5.48
N GLU A 492 6.93 26.95 -6.15
CA GLU A 492 5.65 26.30 -6.48
C GLU A 492 5.80 25.04 -7.35
N TYR A 493 6.81 25.02 -8.24
CA TYR A 493 7.12 23.88 -9.10
C TYR A 493 7.66 22.65 -8.35
N PHE A 494 7.96 22.74 -7.05
CA PHE A 494 8.20 21.58 -6.18
C PHE A 494 6.87 20.96 -5.73
N THR A 495 6.14 20.38 -6.67
CA THR A 495 4.86 19.72 -6.42
C THR A 495 5.05 18.37 -5.72
N THR A 496 4.37 18.16 -4.60
CA THR A 496 4.41 16.90 -3.85
C THR A 496 3.13 16.09 -4.00
N THR A 497 3.19 14.79 -3.69
CA THR A 497 2.05 13.86 -3.76
C THR A 497 0.80 14.34 -3.01
N MET A 498 0.94 15.08 -1.92
CA MET A 498 -0.21 15.59 -1.16
C MET A 498 -0.88 16.83 -1.79
N LYS A 499 -0.19 17.51 -2.72
CA LYS A 499 -0.67 18.73 -3.36
C LYS A 499 -1.30 18.49 -4.74
N ILE A 500 -1.13 17.29 -5.28
CA ILE A 500 -1.60 16.98 -6.64
C ILE A 500 -3.06 16.54 -6.65
N ASP A 501 -3.82 17.14 -7.55
CA ASP A 501 -5.16 16.69 -7.89
C ASP A 501 -5.13 15.34 -8.65
N ALA A 502 -5.99 14.41 -8.28
CA ALA A 502 -5.99 13.07 -8.85
C ALA A 502 -6.34 13.04 -10.35
N TYR A 503 -7.16 13.96 -10.87
CA TYR A 503 -7.45 14.07 -12.31
C TYR A 503 -6.23 14.53 -13.08
N LYS A 504 -5.48 15.51 -12.54
CA LYS A 504 -4.19 15.94 -13.13
C LYS A 504 -3.16 14.80 -13.15
N ALA A 505 -3.11 13.99 -12.09
CA ALA A 505 -2.25 12.81 -12.06
C ALA A 505 -2.63 11.77 -13.13
N ILE A 506 -3.94 11.57 -13.36
CA ILE A 506 -4.45 10.72 -14.46
C ILE A 506 -4.03 11.28 -15.82
N ASP A 507 -4.09 12.60 -16.02
CA ASP A 507 -3.72 13.20 -17.31
C ASP A 507 -2.25 12.95 -17.67
N VAL A 508 -1.35 13.07 -16.70
CA VAL A 508 0.06 12.70 -16.88
C VAL A 508 0.20 11.20 -17.20
N GLN A 509 -0.46 10.32 -16.43
CA GLN A 509 -0.41 8.88 -16.68
C GLN A 509 -0.95 8.52 -18.07
N ALA A 510 -2.06 9.15 -18.48
CA ALA A 510 -2.71 8.90 -19.77
C ALA A 510 -1.85 9.34 -20.94
N GLU A 511 -1.15 10.47 -20.82
CA GLU A 511 -0.22 10.92 -21.84
C GLU A 511 0.97 9.96 -21.98
N VAL A 512 1.58 9.55 -20.87
CA VAL A 512 2.68 8.58 -20.87
C VAL A 512 2.21 7.22 -21.43
N GLN A 513 1.03 6.75 -21.05
CA GLN A 513 0.49 5.44 -21.42
C GLN A 513 0.40 5.20 -22.93
N LYS A 514 0.20 6.27 -23.71
CA LYS A 514 0.18 6.23 -25.19
C LYS A 514 1.46 5.64 -25.79
N TYR A 515 2.58 5.76 -25.07
CA TYR A 515 3.91 5.36 -25.53
C TYR A 515 4.44 4.11 -24.83
N ILE A 516 3.63 3.46 -23.99
CA ILE A 516 4.03 2.30 -23.17
C ILE A 516 3.32 1.03 -23.67
N ASP A 517 4.08 0.05 -24.17
CA ASP A 517 3.54 -1.21 -24.72
C ASP A 517 3.22 -2.27 -23.66
N HIS A 518 3.79 -2.17 -22.46
CA HIS A 518 3.32 -2.89 -21.26
C HIS A 518 2.23 -2.10 -20.52
N SER A 519 2.47 -1.64 -19.29
CA SER A 519 1.60 -0.80 -18.46
C SER A 519 2.46 0.07 -17.52
N ILE A 520 1.81 0.80 -16.63
CA ILE A 520 2.41 1.75 -15.69
C ILE A 520 1.91 1.43 -14.27
N SER A 521 2.84 1.29 -13.33
CA SER A 521 2.51 1.31 -11.91
C SER A 521 2.29 2.76 -11.47
N LYS A 522 1.04 3.13 -11.17
CA LYS A 522 0.69 4.45 -10.64
C LYS A 522 -0.30 4.32 -9.49
N THR A 523 -0.02 5.01 -8.40
CA THR A 523 -0.98 5.21 -7.31
C THR A 523 -1.64 6.58 -7.45
N LEU A 524 -2.97 6.60 -7.55
CA LEU A 524 -3.76 7.83 -7.51
C LEU A 524 -4.08 8.15 -6.05
N ASN A 525 -3.28 9.02 -5.44
CA ASN A 525 -3.49 9.47 -4.08
C ASN A 525 -4.66 10.46 -4.04
N LEU A 526 -5.66 10.16 -3.22
CA LEU A 526 -6.81 11.04 -3.03
C LEU A 526 -6.49 12.10 -1.99
N ALA A 527 -7.01 13.32 -2.20
CA ALA A 527 -6.93 14.37 -1.20
C ALA A 527 -7.78 14.00 0.03
N PRO A 528 -7.36 14.33 1.26
CA PRO A 528 -8.21 14.20 2.45
C PRO A 528 -9.56 14.90 2.23
N GLY A 529 -10.66 14.24 2.61
CA GLY A 529 -12.02 14.76 2.40
C GLY A 529 -12.62 14.50 1.00
N THR A 530 -11.91 13.83 0.08
CA THR A 530 -12.48 13.41 -1.21
C THR A 530 -13.71 12.54 -0.96
N SER A 531 -14.86 12.88 -1.53
CA SER A 531 -16.09 12.11 -1.36
C SER A 531 -16.12 10.84 -2.22
N PHE A 532 -16.96 9.88 -1.84
CA PHE A 532 -17.19 8.68 -2.65
C PHE A 532 -17.70 9.00 -4.07
N GLU A 533 -18.54 10.02 -4.22
CA GLU A 533 -19.08 10.42 -5.53
C GLU A 533 -17.98 10.98 -6.46
N GLU A 534 -17.06 11.78 -5.91
CA GLU A 534 -15.90 12.28 -6.65
C GLU A 534 -14.98 11.14 -7.09
N TYR A 535 -14.74 10.17 -6.19
CA TYR A 535 -13.98 8.97 -6.50
C TYR A 535 -14.64 8.12 -7.60
N ARG A 536 -15.96 7.94 -7.51
CA ARG A 536 -16.73 7.21 -8.52
C ARG A 536 -16.53 7.86 -9.89
N ASN A 537 -16.67 9.18 -9.99
CA ASN A 537 -16.43 9.91 -11.24
C ASN A 537 -14.96 9.80 -11.72
N LEU A 538 -13.99 9.81 -10.81
CA LEU A 538 -12.57 9.65 -11.11
C LEU A 538 -12.28 8.30 -11.79
N PHE A 539 -12.93 7.22 -11.34
CA PHE A 539 -12.81 5.90 -11.98
C PHE A 539 -13.21 5.95 -13.46
N MET A 540 -14.38 6.54 -13.75
CA MET A 540 -14.86 6.64 -15.14
C MET A 540 -13.98 7.56 -15.97
N TYR A 541 -13.43 8.61 -15.36
CA TYR A 541 -12.45 9.48 -16.00
C TYR A 541 -11.18 8.72 -16.40
N ALA A 542 -10.59 7.97 -15.47
CA ALA A 542 -9.42 7.12 -15.71
C ALA A 542 -9.65 6.12 -16.87
N TYR A 543 -10.81 5.44 -16.86
CA TYR A 543 -11.17 4.52 -17.93
C TYR A 543 -11.31 5.24 -19.29
N ARG A 544 -12.04 6.36 -19.36
CA ARG A 544 -12.23 7.15 -20.60
C ARG A 544 -10.93 7.74 -21.15
N LYS A 545 -9.94 7.97 -20.28
CA LYS A 545 -8.58 8.40 -20.68
C LYS A 545 -7.75 7.26 -21.29
N GLY A 546 -8.26 6.04 -21.32
CA GLY A 546 -7.61 4.90 -21.98
C GLY A 546 -6.49 4.29 -21.14
N LEU A 547 -6.56 4.39 -19.82
CA LEU A 547 -5.60 3.72 -18.94
C LEU A 547 -5.75 2.20 -19.03
N LYS A 548 -4.62 1.49 -19.08
CA LYS A 548 -4.57 0.02 -19.02
C LYS A 548 -4.92 -0.52 -17.62
N GLY A 549 -4.70 0.29 -16.59
CA GLY A 549 -5.07 0.01 -15.21
C GLY A 549 -4.69 1.17 -14.30
N PHE A 550 -5.22 1.14 -13.08
CA PHE A 550 -4.87 2.10 -12.04
C PHE A 550 -5.22 1.55 -10.65
N THR A 551 -4.54 2.08 -9.64
CA THR A 551 -4.82 1.84 -8.22
C THR A 551 -4.96 3.19 -7.52
N THR A 552 -5.80 3.25 -6.50
CA THR A 552 -6.04 4.46 -5.74
C THR A 552 -5.67 4.27 -4.29
N PHE A 553 -5.22 5.34 -3.64
CA PHE A 553 -4.95 5.36 -2.21
C PHE A 553 -5.73 6.50 -1.56
N ASN A 554 -6.71 6.15 -0.75
CA ASN A 554 -7.43 7.06 0.12
C ASN A 554 -6.74 7.11 1.50
N PRO A 555 -6.15 8.25 1.90
CA PRO A 555 -5.50 8.38 3.21
C PRO A 555 -6.48 8.28 4.38
N GLU A 556 -7.78 8.48 4.16
CA GLU A 556 -8.84 8.30 5.16
C GLU A 556 -9.47 6.90 5.10
N GLY A 557 -8.95 6.02 4.24
CA GLY A 557 -9.36 4.63 4.12
C GLY A 557 -8.90 3.76 5.31
N SER A 558 -9.27 2.49 5.25
CA SER A 558 -8.96 1.49 6.29
C SER A 558 -7.50 1.03 6.30
N MET A 559 -6.75 1.23 5.20
CA MET A 559 -5.34 0.86 5.11
C MET A 559 -4.43 2.06 5.41
N LYS A 560 -3.38 1.83 6.21
CA LYS A 560 -2.30 2.80 6.42
C LYS A 560 -1.31 2.78 5.25
N GLY A 561 -0.84 3.95 4.83
CA GLY A 561 0.18 4.07 3.78
C GLY A 561 1.53 3.50 4.21
N ILE A 562 2.32 3.02 3.24
CA ILE A 562 3.68 2.47 3.48
C ILE A 562 4.70 3.59 3.79
N LEU A 563 4.43 4.80 3.31
CA LEU A 563 5.24 5.98 3.58
C LEU A 563 4.42 6.93 4.47
N GLU A 564 4.90 7.16 5.70
CA GLU A 564 4.26 8.08 6.63
C GLU A 564 4.78 9.49 6.41
N TYR A 565 3.86 10.45 6.39
CA TYR A 565 4.15 11.87 6.27
C TYR A 565 4.68 12.42 7.59
N SER A 566 5.86 13.03 7.57
CA SER A 566 6.40 13.76 8.72
C SER A 566 6.49 15.27 8.45
N GLU A 567 5.41 15.92 8.00
CA GLU A 567 5.15 17.24 8.58
C GLU A 567 4.20 17.04 9.75
N LYS A 568 4.78 16.76 10.91
CA LYS A 568 4.15 17.19 12.14
C LYS A 568 4.14 18.72 12.11
N ALA A 569 3.05 19.31 11.63
CA ALA A 569 2.57 20.49 12.33
C ALA A 569 2.30 20.02 13.75
N ALA A 570 3.24 20.26 14.66
CA ALA A 570 3.03 20.11 16.08
C ALA A 570 1.96 21.12 16.49
N LYS A 571 0.70 20.76 16.29
CA LYS A 571 -0.37 21.31 17.09
C LYS A 571 -0.49 20.39 18.29
N GLU A 572 0.36 20.64 19.29
CA GLU A 572 -0.02 20.39 20.68
C GLU A 572 -1.22 21.30 20.98
N THR A 573 -2.37 20.90 20.45
CA THR A 573 -3.66 21.47 20.77
C THR A 573 -4.48 20.35 21.34
N ILE A 574 -5.24 20.65 22.40
CA ILE A 574 -6.12 19.66 23.03
C ILE A 574 -7.13 19.18 21.97
N ASN A 575 -7.08 17.90 21.62
CA ASN A 575 -8.12 17.26 20.80
C ASN A 575 -9.42 17.24 21.61
N ARG A 576 -10.37 18.10 21.24
CA ARG A 576 -11.68 18.19 21.90
C ARG A 576 -12.64 17.19 21.26
N ASN A 577 -12.71 15.99 21.83
CA ASN A 577 -13.68 14.97 21.39
C ASN A 577 -15.11 15.40 21.76
N ILE A 578 -16.09 15.16 20.89
CA ILE A 578 -17.52 15.38 21.21
C ILE A 578 -18.05 14.14 21.94
N ALA A 579 -18.65 14.33 23.11
CA ALA A 579 -19.26 13.22 23.85
C ALA A 579 -20.44 12.62 23.07
N PRO A 580 -20.65 11.29 23.13
CA PRO A 580 -21.82 10.67 22.52
C PRO A 580 -23.12 11.23 23.11
N THR A 581 -24.18 11.26 22.29
CA THR A 581 -25.47 11.77 22.77
C THR A 581 -26.03 10.83 23.83
N ARG A 582 -26.35 11.38 25.02
CA ARG A 582 -26.90 10.57 26.12
C ARG A 582 -28.22 9.91 25.68
N PRO A 583 -28.34 8.58 25.77
CA PRO A 583 -29.61 7.91 25.49
C PRO A 583 -30.67 8.28 26.53
N LYS A 584 -31.94 7.99 26.23
CA LYS A 584 -33.04 8.22 27.18
C LYS A 584 -32.86 7.39 28.44
N ASP A 585 -32.56 6.10 28.27
CA ASP A 585 -32.39 5.12 29.32
C ASP A 585 -30.94 4.64 29.34
N LEU A 586 -30.37 4.51 30.54
CA LEU A 586 -28.99 4.10 30.73
C LEU A 586 -28.94 3.02 31.82
N PRO A 587 -28.51 1.78 31.52
CA PRO A 587 -28.32 0.78 32.56
C PRO A 587 -27.21 1.24 33.52
N GLY A 588 -27.34 0.93 34.80
CA GLY A 588 -26.35 1.32 35.79
C GLY A 588 -26.30 0.41 37.00
N ASP A 589 -25.14 0.40 37.64
CA ASP A 589 -24.93 -0.31 38.89
C ASP A 589 -25.21 0.63 40.07
N ILE A 590 -25.75 0.09 41.16
CA ILE A 590 -26.10 0.85 42.36
C ILE A 590 -25.18 0.38 43.49
N HIS A 591 -24.32 1.27 43.98
CA HIS A 591 -23.39 0.98 45.07
C HIS A 591 -23.80 1.73 46.32
N GLN A 592 -23.99 1.01 47.41
CA GLN A 592 -24.17 1.62 48.73
C GLN A 592 -22.91 1.45 49.55
N ILE A 593 -22.40 2.55 50.08
CA ILE A 593 -21.17 2.58 50.85
C ILE A 593 -21.35 3.45 52.09
N ARG A 594 -20.75 3.02 53.19
CA ARG A 594 -20.67 3.81 54.42
C ARG A 594 -19.25 4.31 54.64
N VAL A 595 -19.12 5.61 54.87
CA VAL A 595 -17.84 6.24 55.23
C VAL A 595 -18.08 7.07 56.49
N LYS A 596 -17.30 6.78 57.55
CA LYS A 596 -17.42 7.41 58.87
C LYS A 596 -18.85 7.47 59.44
N GLY A 597 -19.63 6.42 59.23
CA GLY A 597 -21.00 6.30 59.75
C GLY A 597 -22.09 6.92 58.87
N LYS A 598 -21.74 7.71 57.83
CA LYS A 598 -22.71 8.23 56.85
C LYS A 598 -22.88 7.29 55.66
N LYS A 599 -24.10 7.19 55.14
CA LYS A 599 -24.44 6.33 53.99
C LYS A 599 -24.48 7.15 52.70
N TYR A 600 -23.74 6.68 51.71
CA TYR A 600 -23.72 7.21 50.35
C TYR A 600 -24.21 6.15 49.37
N ILE A 601 -25.02 6.57 48.40
CA ILE A 601 -25.42 5.74 47.27
C ILE A 601 -24.81 6.32 46.01
N VAL A 602 -23.91 5.58 45.37
CA VAL A 602 -23.28 5.95 44.09
C VAL A 602 -23.87 5.07 43.01
N ILE A 603 -24.53 5.70 42.03
CA ILE A 603 -25.13 5.02 40.89
C ILE A 603 -24.25 5.28 39.69
N VAL A 604 -23.78 4.23 39.02
CA VAL A 604 -22.85 4.30 37.90
C VAL A 604 -23.55 3.86 36.62
N GLY A 605 -23.87 4.81 35.76
CA GLY A 605 -24.49 4.58 34.46
C GLY A 605 -23.47 4.17 33.40
N LYS A 606 -23.83 3.16 32.61
CA LYS A 606 -22.99 2.57 31.57
C LYS A 606 -23.63 2.71 30.20
N TYR A 607 -22.84 3.08 29.21
CA TYR A 607 -23.24 3.12 27.82
C TYR A 607 -22.42 2.09 27.04
N ASN A 608 -23.09 1.10 26.44
CA ASN A 608 -22.46 -0.01 25.72
C ASN A 608 -21.31 -0.70 26.49
N GLY A 609 -21.48 -0.87 27.81
CA GLY A 609 -20.49 -1.51 28.68
C GLY A 609 -19.42 -0.57 29.26
N SER A 610 -19.22 0.62 28.69
CA SER A 610 -18.29 1.63 29.22
C SER A 610 -18.95 2.54 30.25
N LEU A 611 -18.18 3.02 31.23
CA LEU A 611 -18.66 3.99 32.21
C LEU A 611 -18.99 5.31 31.51
N TYR A 612 -20.19 5.83 31.75
CA TYR A 612 -20.70 6.99 31.04
C TYR A 612 -20.99 8.16 31.98
N GLU A 613 -21.71 7.92 33.08
CA GLU A 613 -22.00 8.97 34.06
C GLU A 613 -22.23 8.38 35.44
N ILE A 614 -22.14 9.22 36.47
CA ILE A 614 -22.41 8.84 37.86
C ILE A 614 -23.39 9.80 38.51
N PHE A 615 -24.15 9.27 39.46
CA PHE A 615 -25.00 10.01 40.37
C PHE A 615 -24.64 9.65 41.80
N VAL A 616 -24.76 10.61 42.71
CA VAL A 616 -24.46 10.39 44.13
C VAL A 616 -25.60 10.94 44.96
N ILE A 617 -26.05 10.12 45.91
CA ILE A 617 -27.05 10.45 46.91
C ILE A 617 -26.36 10.35 48.27
N ASP A 618 -26.49 11.41 49.07
CA ASP A 618 -26.10 11.42 50.49
C ASP A 618 -27.36 11.16 51.33
N ASP A 619 -27.40 10.06 52.07
CA ASP A 619 -28.56 9.65 52.87
C ASP A 619 -28.16 9.48 54.35
N PRO A 620 -28.01 10.59 55.09
CA PRO A 620 -27.55 10.55 56.48
C PRO A 620 -28.60 10.01 57.46
N GLU A 621 -29.87 9.91 57.04
CA GLU A 621 -30.99 9.43 57.85
C GLU A 621 -31.34 7.94 57.56
N ASP A 622 -30.58 7.27 56.67
CA ASP A 622 -30.76 5.88 56.25
C ASP A 622 -32.20 5.59 55.73
N ILE A 623 -32.85 6.56 55.08
CA ILE A 623 -34.24 6.45 54.61
C ILE A 623 -34.35 5.55 53.37
N LEU A 624 -33.30 5.49 52.54
CA LEU A 624 -33.25 4.71 51.31
C LEU A 624 -32.42 3.44 51.53
N ASP A 625 -33.08 2.27 51.59
CA ASP A 625 -32.41 0.98 51.48
C ASP A 625 -32.60 0.36 50.10
N LEU A 626 -31.57 0.49 49.26
CA LEU A 626 -31.55 -0.10 47.92
C LEU A 626 -30.77 -1.42 47.88
N SER A 627 -30.47 -2.04 49.03
CA SER A 627 -29.51 -3.16 49.13
C SER A 627 -29.96 -4.38 48.32
N LYS A 628 -31.26 -4.50 48.08
CA LYS A 628 -31.89 -5.54 47.27
C LYS A 628 -31.86 -5.26 45.76
N PHE A 629 -31.34 -4.11 45.34
CA PHE A 629 -31.30 -3.65 43.96
C PHE A 629 -29.86 -3.27 43.56
N PRO A 630 -29.01 -4.23 43.18
CA PRO A 630 -27.62 -3.95 42.83
C PRO A 630 -27.46 -3.25 41.46
N THR A 631 -28.50 -3.25 40.64
CA THR A 631 -28.53 -2.61 39.32
C THR A 631 -29.90 -1.94 39.09
N GLY A 632 -29.95 -1.02 38.12
CA GLY A 632 -31.17 -0.36 37.70
C GLY A 632 -30.99 0.39 36.38
N VAL A 633 -32.07 1.04 35.92
CA VAL A 633 -32.07 1.86 34.70
C VAL A 633 -32.31 3.32 35.05
N ILE A 634 -31.39 4.18 34.60
CA ILE A 634 -31.43 5.63 34.80
C ILE A 634 -32.10 6.29 33.60
N ARG A 635 -33.37 6.66 33.76
CA ARG A 635 -34.19 7.28 32.71
C ARG A 635 -34.17 8.80 32.81
N LYS A 636 -33.85 9.48 31.72
CA LYS A 636 -33.93 10.95 31.62
C LYS A 636 -35.38 11.37 31.36
N ALA A 637 -36.05 11.81 32.41
CA ALA A 637 -37.43 12.28 32.37
C ALA A 637 -37.55 13.74 31.88
N GLY A 638 -36.45 14.52 31.90
CA GLY A 638 -36.42 15.90 31.43
C GLY A 638 -35.07 16.59 31.65
N LYS A 639 -34.99 17.90 31.41
CA LYS A 639 -33.75 18.68 31.65
C LYS A 639 -33.38 18.64 33.13
N GLY A 640 -32.29 17.93 33.47
CA GLY A 640 -31.81 17.78 34.85
C GLY A 640 -32.68 16.89 35.74
N ARG A 641 -33.60 16.09 35.17
CA ARG A 641 -34.52 15.21 35.90
C ARG A 641 -34.32 13.76 35.50
N TYR A 642 -34.04 12.92 36.49
CA TYR A 642 -33.74 11.51 36.28
C TYR A 642 -34.53 10.63 37.24
N ASP A 643 -35.13 9.57 36.69
CA ASP A 643 -35.81 8.53 37.43
C ASP A 643 -34.90 7.30 37.49
N LEU A 644 -34.88 6.61 38.62
CA LEU A 644 -34.18 5.32 38.78
C LEU A 644 -35.21 4.21 38.84
N ILE A 645 -35.22 3.36 37.84
CA ILE A 645 -36.13 2.21 37.73
C ILE A 645 -35.35 0.98 38.19
N MET A 646 -35.88 0.30 39.20
CA MET A 646 -35.24 -0.87 39.82
C MET A 646 -36.24 -2.01 39.86
N GLU A 647 -35.77 -3.22 39.58
CA GLU A 647 -36.60 -4.42 39.56
C GLU A 647 -36.13 -5.40 40.62
N ASN A 648 -37.06 -5.98 41.37
CA ASN A 648 -36.79 -7.08 42.29
C ASN A 648 -37.87 -8.14 42.10
N GLY A 649 -37.56 -9.13 41.25
CA GLY A 649 -38.53 -10.10 40.77
C GLY A 649 -39.65 -9.42 39.96
N PRO A 650 -40.93 -9.73 40.20
CA PRO A 650 -42.05 -9.20 39.41
C PRO A 650 -42.44 -7.75 39.76
N ILE A 651 -41.76 -7.11 40.71
CA ILE A 651 -42.11 -5.77 41.20
C ILE A 651 -41.09 -4.76 40.65
N GLU A 652 -41.57 -3.87 39.79
CA GLU A 652 -40.84 -2.68 39.35
C GLU A 652 -41.06 -1.54 40.36
N THR A 653 -39.98 -1.01 40.91
CA THR A 653 -39.99 0.16 41.80
C THR A 653 -39.27 1.31 41.12
N THR A 654 -39.97 2.44 40.92
CA THR A 654 -39.37 3.64 40.33
C THR A 654 -39.18 4.73 41.37
N LEU A 655 -37.92 5.11 41.61
CA LEU A 655 -37.58 6.31 42.37
C LEU A 655 -37.62 7.52 41.43
N LYS A 656 -38.74 8.23 41.43
CA LYS A 656 -38.96 9.38 40.53
C LYS A 656 -38.15 10.59 40.95
N ASN A 657 -37.49 11.20 39.97
CA ASN A 657 -36.74 12.44 40.04
C ASN A 657 -35.74 12.49 41.21
N PHE A 658 -35.06 11.38 41.46
CA PHE A 658 -34.22 11.19 42.64
C PHE A 658 -33.12 12.25 42.76
N THR A 659 -32.67 12.82 41.65
CA THR A 659 -31.66 13.89 41.61
C THR A 659 -32.11 15.21 42.22
N LYS A 660 -33.42 15.47 42.28
CA LYS A 660 -33.98 16.67 42.93
C LYS A 660 -34.53 16.35 44.33
N THR A 661 -35.06 15.14 44.51
CA THR A 661 -35.61 14.66 45.78
C THR A 661 -34.51 14.49 46.84
N PHE A 662 -33.31 14.09 46.41
CA PHE A 662 -32.14 13.89 47.27
C PHE A 662 -30.95 14.76 46.81
N ASP A 663 -31.23 16.03 46.52
CA ASP A 663 -30.25 16.99 46.02
C ASP A 663 -29.11 17.20 47.04
N SER A 664 -27.92 16.71 46.70
CA SER A 664 -26.73 16.78 47.55
C SER A 664 -25.87 17.99 47.14
N PRO A 665 -25.23 18.70 48.09
CA PRO A 665 -24.21 19.70 47.78
C PRO A 665 -23.08 19.17 46.87
N THR A 666 -22.90 17.83 46.82
CA THR A 666 -21.88 17.13 46.04
C THR A 666 -22.32 16.76 44.62
N ALA A 667 -23.55 17.08 44.20
CA ALA A 667 -24.08 16.77 42.88
C ALA A 667 -23.36 17.50 41.72
N SER A 668 -22.64 18.58 41.99
CA SER A 668 -21.77 19.26 41.03
C SER A 668 -20.54 18.40 40.67
N LEU A 669 -19.93 17.75 41.67
CA LEU A 669 -18.78 16.87 41.48
C LEU A 669 -19.15 15.64 40.64
N ALA A 670 -20.26 14.98 40.96
CA ALA A 670 -20.76 13.85 40.18
C ALA A 670 -21.01 14.23 38.70
N ARG A 671 -21.53 15.43 38.44
CA ARG A 671 -21.72 15.95 37.07
C ARG A 671 -20.40 16.22 36.34
N PHE A 672 -19.39 16.72 37.03
CA PHE A 672 -18.07 16.97 36.45
C PHE A 672 -17.38 15.65 36.08
N ILE A 673 -17.38 14.67 36.98
CA ILE A 673 -16.86 13.33 36.72
C ILE A 673 -17.59 12.68 35.55
N SER A 674 -18.93 12.79 35.52
CA SER A 674 -19.74 12.29 34.41
C SER A 674 -19.36 12.93 33.07
N MET A 675 -19.05 14.23 33.05
CA MET A 675 -18.57 14.88 31.83
C MET A 675 -17.24 14.26 31.39
N SER A 676 -16.27 14.12 32.29
CA SER A 676 -14.96 13.52 31.98
C SER A 676 -15.10 12.10 31.43
N LEU A 677 -15.92 11.25 32.05
CA LEU A 677 -16.17 9.88 31.59
C LEU A 677 -16.78 9.85 30.19
N ARG A 678 -17.77 10.70 29.90
CA ARG A 678 -18.37 10.81 28.55
C ARG A 678 -17.39 11.20 27.45
N HIS A 679 -16.36 11.97 27.79
CA HIS A 679 -15.32 12.37 26.85
C HIS A 679 -14.16 11.37 26.77
N GLY A 680 -14.29 10.21 27.43
CA GLY A 680 -13.33 9.10 27.34
C GLY A 680 -12.08 9.29 28.20
N THR A 681 -12.12 10.17 29.21
CA THR A 681 -11.00 10.33 30.14
C THR A 681 -10.70 8.99 30.86
N PRO A 682 -9.46 8.48 30.81
CA PRO A 682 -9.14 7.22 31.47
C PRO A 682 -9.36 7.29 32.99
N LEU A 683 -9.90 6.21 33.55
CA LEU A 683 -10.45 6.18 34.90
C LEU A 683 -9.39 6.43 35.98
N GLN A 684 -8.16 5.96 35.78
CA GLN A 684 -7.04 6.17 36.70
C GLN A 684 -6.79 7.66 36.99
N PHE A 685 -6.82 8.52 35.96
CA PHE A 685 -6.64 9.96 36.12
C PHE A 685 -7.78 10.60 36.92
N VAL A 686 -9.01 10.14 36.72
CA VAL A 686 -10.17 10.64 37.49
C VAL A 686 -10.01 10.26 38.97
N ILE A 687 -9.63 9.01 39.26
CA ILE A 687 -9.44 8.50 40.62
C ILE A 687 -8.26 9.19 41.33
N ASP A 688 -7.16 9.41 40.62
CA ASP A 688 -5.98 10.11 41.13
C ASP A 688 -6.35 11.55 41.54
N GLN A 689 -7.08 12.28 40.70
CA GLN A 689 -7.55 13.63 41.05
C GLN A 689 -8.47 13.65 42.27
N LEU A 690 -9.38 12.66 42.40
CA LEU A 690 -10.23 12.54 43.60
C LEU A 690 -9.43 12.21 44.87
N SER A 691 -8.23 11.66 44.72
CA SER A 691 -7.37 11.24 45.84
C SER A 691 -6.36 12.32 46.25
N LYS A 692 -6.25 13.42 45.49
CA LYS A 692 -5.29 14.52 45.71
C LYS A 692 -5.77 15.60 46.68
N ASP A 693 -7.06 15.65 46.99
CA ASP A 693 -7.59 16.65 47.92
C ASP A 693 -7.48 16.19 49.38
N THR A 694 -6.94 17.04 50.26
CA THR A 694 -6.76 16.75 51.69
C THR A 694 -7.91 17.27 52.56
N ASN A 695 -8.85 18.09 52.04
CA ASN A 695 -9.81 18.82 52.88
C ASN A 695 -11.29 18.80 52.43
N PHE A 696 -11.72 17.84 51.62
CA PHE A 696 -13.16 17.62 51.35
C PHE A 696 -13.67 16.21 51.70
N ALA A 697 -14.99 16.09 51.72
CA ALA A 697 -15.83 15.23 52.54
C ALA A 697 -15.74 13.72 52.30
N ASP A 698 -16.47 12.95 53.12
CA ASP A 698 -16.59 11.50 53.01
C ASP A 698 -17.18 11.01 51.66
N CYS A 699 -17.67 11.93 50.81
CA CYS A 699 -18.28 11.67 49.50
C CYS A 699 -17.24 11.37 48.40
N GLU A 700 -16.19 12.18 48.26
CA GLU A 700 -15.11 12.01 47.28
C GLU A 700 -14.45 10.65 47.43
N ARG A 701 -14.18 10.26 48.69
CA ARG A 701 -13.63 8.95 49.05
C ARG A 701 -14.59 7.82 48.69
N SER A 702 -15.89 8.03 48.90
CA SER A 702 -16.94 7.07 48.53
C SER A 702 -16.96 6.84 47.01
N ILE A 703 -16.93 7.91 46.22
CA ILE A 703 -16.90 7.82 44.75
C ILE A 703 -15.62 7.15 44.27
N SER A 704 -14.45 7.58 44.76
CA SER A 704 -13.15 6.99 44.40
C SER A 704 -13.13 5.49 44.68
N ARG A 705 -13.61 5.05 45.86
CA ARG A 705 -13.68 3.63 46.23
C ARG A 705 -14.63 2.82 45.35
N VAL A 706 -15.74 3.40 44.89
CA VAL A 706 -16.64 2.74 43.95
C VAL A 706 -16.00 2.65 42.56
N LEU A 707 -15.43 3.74 42.05
CA LEU A 707 -14.82 3.79 40.72
C LEU A 707 -13.60 2.87 40.59
N LYS A 708 -12.80 2.70 41.64
CA LYS A 708 -11.67 1.75 41.64
C LYS A 708 -12.07 0.31 41.29
N LYS A 709 -13.31 -0.11 41.60
CA LYS A 709 -13.83 -1.44 41.25
C LYS A 709 -13.98 -1.67 39.74
N TYR A 710 -13.89 -0.61 38.94
CA TYR A 710 -13.99 -0.65 37.49
C TYR A 710 -12.63 -0.46 36.79
N LEU A 711 -11.54 -0.38 37.55
CA LEU A 711 -10.20 -0.49 36.98
C LEU A 711 -9.97 -1.92 36.52
N ILE A 712 -9.26 -2.09 35.40
CA ILE A 712 -9.03 -3.40 34.81
C ILE A 712 -7.80 -4.02 35.48
N ASP A 713 -7.92 -5.26 35.98
CA ASP A 713 -6.78 -5.96 36.55
C ASP A 713 -5.71 -6.24 35.49
N GLY A 714 -4.45 -6.00 35.86
CA GLY A 714 -3.29 -6.04 34.97
C GLY A 714 -2.99 -4.73 34.25
N GLU A 715 -3.85 -3.71 34.37
CA GLU A 715 -3.62 -2.39 33.76
C GLU A 715 -2.46 -1.66 34.46
N GLU A 716 -1.50 -1.14 33.69
CA GLU A 716 -0.34 -0.41 34.22
C GLU A 716 -0.78 0.90 34.89
N VAL A 717 -0.16 1.24 36.03
CA VAL A 717 -0.41 2.49 36.74
C VAL A 717 0.24 3.64 35.98
N VAL A 718 -0.57 4.48 35.35
CA VAL A 718 -0.09 5.59 34.53
C VAL A 718 -0.16 6.95 35.23
N THR A 719 -0.65 6.99 36.47
CA THR A 719 -0.86 8.20 37.28
C THR A 719 -0.19 8.07 38.66
N GLY A 720 0.33 9.18 39.20
CA GLY A 720 1.11 9.14 40.46
C GLY A 720 2.50 8.53 40.24
N ASP A 721 3.03 7.86 41.27
CA ASP A 721 4.31 7.14 41.19
C ASP A 721 4.11 5.86 40.36
N LYS A 722 4.66 5.87 39.15
CA LYS A 722 4.46 4.80 38.14
C LYS A 722 5.37 3.60 38.34
N HIS A 723 6.35 3.76 39.23
CA HIS A 723 7.39 2.79 39.50
C HIS A 723 7.38 2.44 40.98
N CYS A 724 7.70 1.21 41.29
CA CYS A 724 7.79 0.71 42.64
C CYS A 724 8.91 1.44 43.38
N ASP A 725 8.59 2.02 44.53
CA ASP A 725 9.58 2.72 45.36
C ASP A 725 10.72 1.80 45.85
N GLU A 726 10.49 0.48 45.87
CA GLU A 726 11.49 -0.48 46.36
C GLU A 726 12.47 -0.97 45.28
N CYS A 727 11.99 -1.19 44.06
CA CYS A 727 12.82 -1.80 43.00
C CYS A 727 12.83 -1.03 41.67
N GLY A 728 12.05 0.05 41.55
CA GLY A 728 11.89 0.79 40.31
C GLY A 728 11.06 0.07 39.23
N GLY A 729 10.61 -1.17 39.49
CA GLY A 729 9.80 -1.96 38.58
C GLY A 729 8.41 -1.36 38.35
N LYS A 730 7.77 -1.71 37.24
CA LYS A 730 6.46 -1.15 36.87
C LYS A 730 5.35 -1.59 37.83
N LEU A 731 4.42 -0.67 38.09
CA LEU A 731 3.25 -0.93 38.91
C LEU A 731 2.03 -1.20 38.04
N VAL A 732 1.19 -2.17 38.44
CA VAL A 732 -0.09 -2.49 37.79
C VAL A 732 -1.21 -2.58 38.82
N PHE A 733 -2.46 -2.46 38.38
CA PHE A 733 -3.61 -2.75 39.23
C PHE A 733 -3.89 -4.25 39.31
N ARG A 734 -4.18 -4.77 40.50
CA ARG A 734 -4.72 -6.12 40.70
C ARG A 734 -5.61 -6.14 41.92
N ASP A 735 -6.83 -6.64 41.77
CA ASP A 735 -7.88 -6.71 42.80
C ASP A 735 -8.15 -5.34 43.47
N GLY A 736 -8.03 -4.26 42.70
CA GLY A 736 -8.20 -2.88 43.17
C GLY A 736 -7.02 -2.28 43.97
N CYS A 737 -5.91 -3.01 44.09
CA CYS A 737 -4.66 -2.53 44.70
C CYS A 737 -3.59 -2.27 43.64
N VAL A 738 -2.62 -1.39 43.95
CA VAL A 738 -1.43 -1.19 43.12
C VAL A 738 -0.37 -2.20 43.52
N VAL A 739 0.17 -2.95 42.56
CA VAL A 739 1.12 -4.04 42.81
C VAL A 739 2.31 -3.95 41.84
N CYS A 740 3.52 -4.12 42.35
CA CYS A 740 4.71 -4.33 41.55
C CYS A 740 4.81 -5.82 41.20
N GLN A 741 4.85 -6.13 39.91
CA GLN A 741 4.98 -7.53 39.48
C GLN A 741 6.37 -8.11 39.70
N GLU A 742 7.39 -7.26 39.83
CA GLU A 742 8.79 -7.70 39.90
C GLU A 742 9.22 -8.08 41.32
N CYS A 743 8.91 -7.25 42.33
CA CYS A 743 9.27 -7.53 43.72
C CYS A 743 8.09 -7.94 44.61
N GLY A 744 6.85 -7.88 44.10
CA GLY A 744 5.64 -8.22 44.84
C GLY A 744 5.17 -7.15 45.83
N TRP A 745 5.81 -5.96 45.86
CA TRP A 745 5.35 -4.83 46.64
C TRP A 745 3.92 -4.46 46.27
N SER A 746 3.04 -4.25 47.25
CA SER A 746 1.66 -3.85 46.99
C SER A 746 1.20 -2.76 47.94
N LYS A 747 0.44 -1.80 47.40
CA LYS A 747 -0.22 -0.75 48.16
C LYS A 747 -1.71 -0.79 47.85
N CYS A 748 -2.45 -1.39 48.78
CA CYS A 748 -3.90 -1.28 48.84
C CYS A 748 -4.27 0.04 49.50
N SER A 749 -5.25 0.76 48.93
CA SER A 749 -5.73 2.04 49.50
C SER A 749 -6.97 1.84 50.36
#